data_AF-A0A975GR75-F1
#
_entry.id   AF-A0A975GR75-F1
#
_cell.length_a   1.000
_cell.length_b   1.000
_cell.length_c   1.000
_cell.angle_alpha   90.00
_cell.angle_beta   90.00
_cell.angle_gamma   90.00
#
_symmetry.space_group_name_H-M   'P 1'
#
loop_
_entity.id
_entity.type
_entity.pdbx_description
1 polymer ?
#
loop_
_entity_poly.entity_id
_entity_poly.type
_entity_poly.pdbx_seq_one_letter_code
_entity_poly.pdbx_strand_id
1 'polypeptide(L)'
;MLRAKNQGKRGFKVNILKSAQCSRIFLCISSHFDVMLADNNKLPVVAWPETGKGDIELKIFIIIKKNVFEFGMVFLILMVLLPVICAQAQTPDMIKSVSPLSARQGETITLTITLDESLSSPPLPPSEIMPESVKIGTLEGTSISRSDFVITAIFSIPVGESAGTKDVSLEFSAPPDQPDMGSLISAENDAFEVLSGEDTDSPAEEPSDSSQETVITDVLYTVTDTGQEKCYNASSNIACPGSGQAFYGQDAQHTGAVPDFTDNGDGTVTDNNTGLMWQKSADTDGDGDIDAADKLTWTEIQAYPVTLNVQNFGGYSDWRVPSIKELYSLTEFSGSDPSGYEDTDTSGLTPFIDTDYFDFAYGDTDAGERVIDAQYASDTLYVGTTSDGSTLFGVNFADGRIKGYGLSIHGSDKTFFLICVRGNTSYGDNNFANNGDGTVTDSATGLMWSQADSGTGMTWEDALAWVEQKNAENYLGYDDWRMPNAKELQSIVDYTRSPDTTASAAIDLIFSVTSITNEAGQTDYPFYWAGTTHTTWNGMGGGAVYVAFGRALGYMNGSWQDVHGAGAQRSDPKTGDPEEYPTGHGPQGDAIRIYNYVRCVRDTGESPGDTCMAGNIDGTGSVTVKDAVMVLQILTSINPDNVQPCADINDDGKIGHEELVYILRKVAGFI
;
A
#
# COMPACT_ATOMS: atom_id res chain seq x y z
N MET A 1 13.37 -0.03 -79.21
CA MET A 1 13.52 1.35 -79.72
C MET A 1 13.08 2.30 -78.62
N LEU A 2 14.03 3.04 -78.06
CA LEU A 2 13.81 4.05 -77.03
C LEU A 2 13.09 5.29 -77.60
N ARG A 3 12.17 5.88 -76.83
CA ARG A 3 12.00 7.33 -76.75
C ARG A 3 11.78 7.73 -75.30
N ALA A 4 12.75 8.46 -74.76
CA ALA A 4 12.71 9.03 -73.43
C ALA A 4 11.76 10.24 -73.37
N LYS A 5 11.01 10.37 -72.27
CA LYS A 5 10.69 11.68 -71.67
C LYS A 5 11.17 11.64 -70.23
N ASN A 6 12.09 12.54 -69.93
CA ASN A 6 12.77 12.70 -68.66
C ASN A 6 11.96 13.70 -67.82
N GLN A 7 11.34 13.29 -66.72
CA GLN A 7 10.99 14.16 -65.58
C GLN A 7 10.76 13.31 -64.31
N GLY A 8 11.48 13.63 -63.24
CA GLY A 8 10.98 13.56 -61.87
C GLY A 8 11.22 12.28 -61.07
N LYS A 9 12.22 12.34 -60.19
CA LYS A 9 12.33 11.73 -58.84
C LYS A 9 11.34 10.59 -58.52
N ARG A 10 11.83 9.36 -58.36
CA ARG A 10 11.11 8.26 -57.71
C ARG A 10 11.85 7.87 -56.44
N GLY A 11 11.21 8.08 -55.29
CA GLY A 11 11.63 7.54 -53.99
C GLY A 11 10.91 6.22 -53.70
N PHE A 12 11.37 5.52 -52.65
CA PHE A 12 10.72 4.32 -52.13
C PHE A 12 9.34 4.65 -51.55
N LYS A 13 8.39 3.73 -51.70
CA LYS A 13 7.09 3.78 -51.02
C LYS A 13 7.00 2.55 -50.11
N VAL A 14 6.92 2.76 -48.80
CA VAL A 14 6.61 1.72 -47.81
C VAL A 14 5.20 2.03 -47.31
N ASN A 15 4.27 1.10 -47.49
CA ASN A 15 2.92 1.23 -46.92
C ASN A 15 2.88 0.40 -45.63
N ILE A 16 2.61 1.06 -44.50
CA ILE A 16 2.32 0.41 -43.22
C ILE A 16 0.80 0.46 -43.05
N LEU A 17 0.16 -0.71 -42.95
CA LEU A 17 -1.28 -0.81 -42.67
C LEU A 17 -1.45 -1.14 -41.17
N LYS A 18 -2.17 -0.29 -40.44
CA LYS A 18 -2.62 -0.58 -39.07
C LYS A 18 -3.83 -1.52 -39.14
N SER A 19 -3.75 -2.67 -38.46
CA SER A 19 -4.88 -3.55 -38.16
C SER A 19 -5.05 -3.56 -36.64
N ALA A 20 -6.28 -3.33 -36.17
CA ALA A 20 -6.60 -3.04 -34.78
C ALA A 20 -6.61 -4.26 -33.82
N GLN A 21 -5.96 -5.37 -34.14
CA GLN A 21 -5.82 -6.51 -33.22
C GLN A 21 -4.45 -7.19 -33.37
N CYS A 22 -3.73 -7.28 -32.23
CA CYS A 22 -2.48 -8.00 -31.92
C CYS A 22 -1.16 -7.70 -32.67
N SER A 23 -0.19 -7.24 -31.88
CA SER A 23 1.24 -7.63 -31.83
C SER A 23 1.77 -8.60 -32.91
N ARG A 24 2.02 -8.11 -34.14
CA ARG A 24 3.14 -8.47 -35.07
C ARG A 24 2.98 -7.75 -36.42
N ILE A 25 3.97 -6.95 -36.83
CA ILE A 25 3.98 -6.26 -38.14
C ILE A 25 4.54 -7.21 -39.22
N PHE A 26 3.80 -7.43 -40.32
CA PHE A 26 4.29 -8.12 -41.52
C PHE A 26 4.86 -7.11 -42.54
N LEU A 27 6.09 -7.36 -43.00
CA LEU A 27 6.75 -6.61 -44.08
C LEU A 27 6.61 -7.36 -45.41
N CYS A 28 6.05 -6.71 -46.44
CA CYS A 28 6.07 -7.23 -47.82
C CYS A 28 6.92 -6.30 -48.69
N ILE A 29 8.04 -6.79 -49.22
CA ILE A 29 8.96 -6.02 -50.08
C ILE A 29 8.85 -6.57 -51.51
N SER A 30 8.51 -5.71 -52.48
CA SER A 30 8.66 -6.03 -53.91
C SER A 30 9.90 -5.33 -54.49
N SER A 31 10.69 -6.06 -55.28
CA SER A 31 12.04 -5.68 -55.70
C SER A 31 12.08 -4.99 -57.06
N HIS A 32 12.52 -3.72 -57.17
CA HIS A 32 13.15 -3.12 -58.37
C HIS A 32 14.00 -1.89 -57.95
N PHE A 33 15.25 -1.77 -58.45
CA PHE A 33 16.27 -0.78 -58.03
C PHE A 33 16.71 0.15 -59.18
N ASP A 34 17.02 1.42 -58.86
CA ASP A 34 17.98 2.27 -59.57
C ASP A 34 18.54 3.37 -58.63
N VAL A 35 19.84 3.67 -58.72
CA VAL A 35 20.60 4.58 -57.82
C VAL A 35 20.94 5.91 -58.52
N MET A 36 20.76 7.05 -57.85
CA MET A 36 21.35 8.34 -58.25
C MET A 36 22.49 8.77 -57.32
N LEU A 37 23.57 9.29 -57.91
CA LEU A 37 24.71 9.93 -57.26
C LEU A 37 24.58 11.45 -57.34
N ALA A 38 24.85 12.16 -56.23
CA ALA A 38 25.04 13.62 -56.24
C ALA A 38 26.39 13.96 -55.62
N ASP A 39 27.23 14.68 -56.39
CA ASP A 39 28.52 15.22 -55.97
C ASP A 39 28.34 16.62 -55.32
N ASN A 40 29.18 16.88 -54.30
CA ASN A 40 29.56 18.19 -53.71
C ASN A 40 28.68 18.83 -52.61
N ASN A 41 29.08 18.61 -51.36
CA ASN A 41 29.53 19.60 -50.35
C ASN A 41 28.84 20.98 -50.18
N LYS A 42 27.52 21.13 -50.32
CA LYS A 42 26.75 22.19 -49.65
C LYS A 42 25.35 21.70 -49.26
N LEU A 43 25.00 21.78 -47.98
CA LEU A 43 23.61 21.67 -47.52
C LEU A 43 22.87 22.98 -47.83
N PRO A 44 21.77 22.98 -48.61
CA PRO A 44 20.79 24.05 -48.51
C PRO A 44 19.82 23.73 -47.36
N VAL A 45 19.67 24.66 -46.43
CA VAL A 45 18.49 24.73 -45.56
C VAL A 45 17.29 24.99 -46.48
N VAL A 46 16.36 24.04 -46.54
CA VAL A 46 15.07 24.22 -47.22
C VAL A 46 13.99 23.86 -46.20
N ALA A 47 13.27 24.88 -45.75
CA ALA A 47 12.01 24.73 -45.01
C ALA A 47 10.99 23.98 -45.87
N TRP A 48 10.17 23.13 -45.25
CA TRP A 48 9.02 22.51 -45.90
C TRP A 48 7.72 22.86 -45.17
N PRO A 49 6.63 23.09 -45.93
CA PRO A 49 5.36 23.54 -45.42
C PRO A 49 4.49 22.36 -44.97
N GLU A 50 3.60 22.64 -44.02
CA GLU A 50 2.55 21.75 -43.56
C GLU A 50 1.61 21.35 -44.70
N THR A 51 1.26 20.05 -44.74
CA THR A 51 0.01 19.60 -45.34
C THR A 51 -0.70 18.68 -44.36
N GLY A 52 -1.85 19.15 -43.86
CA GLY A 52 -2.71 18.40 -42.95
C GLY A 52 -3.30 17.13 -43.56
N LYS A 53 -3.66 16.22 -42.64
CA LYS A 53 -4.20 14.85 -42.77
C LYS A 53 -3.15 13.73 -42.86
N GLY A 54 -2.79 13.22 -41.68
CA GLY A 54 -2.90 11.79 -41.36
C GLY A 54 -1.83 10.80 -41.84
N ASP A 55 -0.94 11.16 -42.76
CA ASP A 55 0.14 10.27 -43.22
C ASP A 55 1.52 10.90 -42.97
N ILE A 56 2.34 10.29 -42.12
CA ILE A 56 3.73 10.70 -41.90
C ILE A 56 4.59 10.13 -43.05
N GLU A 57 5.06 11.00 -43.96
CA GLU A 57 5.95 10.60 -45.05
C GLU A 57 7.42 10.73 -44.62
N LEU A 58 8.05 9.65 -44.14
CA LEU A 58 9.48 9.66 -43.78
C LEU A 58 10.36 9.47 -45.04
N LYS A 59 11.14 10.49 -45.42
CA LYS A 59 12.13 10.42 -46.51
C LYS A 59 13.56 10.42 -45.97
N ILE A 60 14.19 9.25 -45.94
CA ILE A 60 15.58 9.07 -45.47
C ILE A 60 16.56 9.25 -46.64
N PHE A 61 17.56 10.11 -46.50
CA PHE A 61 18.68 10.26 -47.44
C PHE A 61 19.98 9.73 -46.81
N ILE A 62 20.57 8.70 -47.40
CA ILE A 62 21.84 8.11 -46.93
C ILE A 62 22.96 8.52 -47.90
N ILE A 63 24.02 9.17 -47.39
CA ILE A 63 25.22 9.52 -48.17
C ILE A 63 26.32 8.51 -47.82
N ILE A 64 26.80 7.74 -48.80
CA ILE A 64 27.84 6.72 -48.62
C ILE A 64 29.14 7.20 -49.29
N LYS A 65 30.25 7.26 -48.54
CA LYS A 65 31.60 7.44 -49.13
C LYS A 65 32.05 6.14 -49.81
N LYS A 66 32.54 6.25 -51.04
CA LYS A 66 32.98 5.13 -51.89
C LYS A 66 33.87 4.12 -51.14
N ASN A 67 33.50 2.85 -51.28
CA ASN A 67 34.28 1.61 -51.04
C ASN A 67 34.09 0.82 -49.75
N VAL A 68 32.84 0.65 -49.28
CA VAL A 68 32.47 -0.57 -48.54
C VAL A 68 31.08 -0.98 -49.00
N PHE A 69 30.97 -2.09 -49.73
CA PHE A 69 29.69 -2.62 -50.24
C PHE A 69 29.52 -4.03 -49.68
N GLU A 70 28.91 -4.16 -48.51
CA GLU A 70 28.42 -5.45 -47.99
C GLU A 70 26.93 -5.32 -47.68
N PHE A 71 26.12 -6.15 -48.36
CA PHE A 71 24.66 -6.20 -48.24
C PHE A 71 24.16 -6.39 -46.80
N GLY A 72 24.99 -6.98 -45.92
CA GLY A 72 24.67 -7.16 -44.51
C GLY A 72 24.62 -5.85 -43.72
N MET A 73 25.41 -4.84 -44.08
CA MET A 73 25.57 -3.64 -43.25
C MET A 73 24.38 -2.67 -43.40
N VAL A 74 23.74 -2.60 -44.57
CA VAL A 74 22.52 -1.78 -44.77
C VAL A 74 21.31 -2.42 -44.10
N PHE A 75 21.23 -3.76 -44.09
CA PHE A 75 20.18 -4.50 -43.39
C PHE A 75 20.35 -4.37 -41.87
N LEU A 76 21.60 -4.38 -41.38
CA LEU A 76 21.92 -4.12 -39.98
C LEU A 76 21.59 -2.68 -39.58
N ILE A 77 21.94 -1.69 -40.40
CA ILE A 77 21.63 -0.27 -40.15
C ILE A 77 20.11 -0.04 -40.13
N LEU A 78 19.34 -0.66 -41.03
CA LEU A 78 17.88 -0.63 -40.99
C LEU A 78 17.32 -1.35 -39.75
N MET A 79 17.83 -2.52 -39.38
CA MET A 79 17.40 -3.24 -38.16
C MET A 79 17.79 -2.53 -36.86
N VAL A 80 18.83 -1.69 -36.87
CA VAL A 80 19.27 -0.91 -35.70
C VAL A 80 18.56 0.45 -35.64
N LEU A 81 18.24 1.09 -36.78
CA LEU A 81 17.54 2.38 -36.82
C LEU A 81 16.02 2.25 -36.75
N LEU A 82 15.40 1.16 -37.21
CA LEU A 82 13.94 0.99 -37.13
C LEU A 82 13.40 0.94 -35.67
N PRO A 83 14.05 0.23 -34.72
CA PRO A 83 13.67 0.30 -33.31
C PRO A 83 13.88 1.70 -32.72
N VAL A 84 14.94 2.40 -33.12
CA VAL A 84 15.27 3.76 -32.65
C VAL A 84 14.30 4.81 -33.22
N ILE A 85 13.82 4.62 -34.45
CA ILE A 85 12.81 5.50 -35.07
C ILE A 85 11.40 5.16 -34.54
N CYS A 86 11.10 3.91 -34.21
CA CYS A 86 9.86 3.54 -33.52
C CYS A 86 9.81 4.08 -32.08
N ALA A 87 10.94 4.14 -31.38
CA ALA A 87 11.05 4.73 -30.05
C ALA A 87 10.88 6.27 -30.04
N GLN A 88 11.00 6.94 -31.20
CA GLN A 88 10.82 8.39 -31.32
C GLN A 88 9.44 8.81 -31.87
N ALA A 89 8.48 7.88 -31.97
CA ALA A 89 7.11 8.17 -32.35
C ALA A 89 6.07 7.81 -31.27
N GLN A 90 6.51 7.50 -30.05
CA GLN A 90 5.62 7.49 -28.89
C GLN A 90 5.50 8.92 -28.37
N THR A 91 4.27 9.41 -28.34
CA THR A 91 3.93 10.57 -27.51
C THR A 91 4.39 10.25 -26.07
N PRO A 92 5.06 11.18 -25.39
CA PRO A 92 5.48 10.96 -24.01
C PRO A 92 4.24 10.77 -23.16
N ASP A 93 4.23 9.70 -22.35
CA ASP A 93 3.13 9.44 -21.44
C ASP A 93 3.28 10.35 -20.22
N MET A 94 2.47 11.41 -20.21
CA MET A 94 2.39 12.37 -19.11
C MET A 94 1.60 11.83 -17.93
N ILE A 95 0.84 10.72 -18.11
CA ILE A 95 0.02 10.15 -17.07
C ILE A 95 0.89 9.19 -16.25
N LYS A 96 1.00 9.46 -14.94
CA LYS A 96 1.68 8.60 -13.97
C LYS A 96 0.72 7.59 -13.35
N SER A 97 -0.53 8.00 -13.10
CA SER A 97 -1.57 7.13 -12.56
C SER A 97 -2.98 7.67 -12.79
N VAL A 98 -3.95 6.76 -12.76
CA VAL A 98 -5.40 7.02 -12.85
C VAL A 98 -6.11 6.38 -11.65
N SER A 99 -7.08 7.06 -11.06
CA SER A 99 -7.93 6.52 -9.98
C SER A 99 -9.34 7.13 -9.99
N PRO A 100 -10.43 6.37 -9.78
CA PRO A 100 -10.47 4.92 -9.67
C PRO A 100 -10.13 4.24 -11.00
N LEU A 101 -9.76 2.95 -10.97
CA LEU A 101 -9.43 2.17 -12.17
C LEU A 101 -10.64 1.54 -12.85
N SER A 102 -11.84 1.63 -12.26
CA SER A 102 -13.06 1.10 -12.88
C SER A 102 -14.31 1.83 -12.40
N ALA A 103 -15.41 1.65 -13.15
CA ALA A 103 -16.76 2.04 -12.73
C ALA A 103 -17.81 1.18 -13.46
N ARG A 104 -18.98 1.00 -12.83
CA ARG A 104 -20.11 0.29 -13.43
C ARG A 104 -20.92 1.19 -14.35
N GLN A 105 -21.55 0.57 -15.35
CA GLN A 105 -22.58 1.24 -16.15
C GLN A 105 -23.68 1.83 -15.24
N GLY A 106 -23.97 3.12 -15.41
CA GLY A 106 -24.94 3.87 -14.61
C GLY A 106 -24.34 4.70 -13.47
N GLU A 107 -23.06 4.51 -13.13
CA GLU A 107 -22.40 5.27 -12.05
C GLU A 107 -21.92 6.65 -12.50
N THR A 108 -21.77 7.56 -11.54
CA THR A 108 -21.07 8.82 -11.73
C THR A 108 -19.85 8.85 -10.82
N ILE A 109 -18.67 8.99 -11.39
CA ILE A 109 -17.39 8.96 -10.68
C ILE A 109 -16.64 10.28 -10.84
N THR A 110 -15.74 10.56 -9.91
CA THR A 110 -14.68 11.56 -10.10
C THR A 110 -13.38 10.83 -10.40
N LEU A 111 -12.90 10.97 -11.62
CA LEU A 111 -11.61 10.44 -12.05
C LEU A 111 -10.51 11.41 -11.67
N THR A 112 -9.48 10.92 -11.01
CA THR A 112 -8.25 11.62 -10.62
C THR A 112 -7.09 11.07 -11.46
N ILE A 113 -6.33 11.97 -12.08
CA ILE A 113 -5.17 11.64 -12.91
C ILE A 113 -3.97 12.39 -12.35
N THR A 114 -2.89 11.66 -12.06
CA THR A 114 -1.61 12.24 -11.61
C THR A 114 -0.64 12.32 -12.78
N LEU A 115 -0.01 13.48 -12.97
CA LEU A 115 0.98 13.70 -14.02
C LEU A 115 2.39 13.29 -13.55
N ASP A 116 3.22 12.80 -14.46
CA ASP A 116 4.61 12.45 -14.18
C ASP A 116 5.51 13.70 -14.12
N GLU A 117 5.77 14.17 -12.91
CA GLU A 117 6.64 15.32 -12.63
C GLU A 117 8.11 15.14 -13.03
N SER A 118 8.55 13.91 -13.30
CA SER A 118 9.93 13.62 -13.70
C SER A 118 10.21 13.93 -15.18
N LEU A 119 9.19 14.26 -15.96
CA LEU A 119 9.29 14.51 -17.40
C LEU A 119 10.04 15.81 -17.72
N SER A 120 11.23 15.66 -18.30
CA SER A 120 12.09 16.77 -18.72
C SER A 120 11.96 17.13 -20.21
N SER A 121 11.39 16.26 -21.04
CA SER A 121 11.18 16.54 -22.47
C SER A 121 10.09 15.66 -23.11
N PRO A 122 9.02 16.26 -23.65
CA PRO A 122 8.58 17.63 -23.46
C PRO A 122 8.21 17.86 -21.99
N PRO A 123 8.44 19.07 -21.46
CA PRO A 123 8.04 19.40 -20.10
C PRO A 123 6.51 19.37 -19.96
N LEU A 124 6.02 19.05 -18.76
CA LEU A 124 4.60 19.20 -18.44
C LEU A 124 4.15 20.66 -18.67
N PRO A 125 2.90 20.87 -19.11
CA PRO A 125 2.32 22.21 -19.15
C PRO A 125 2.38 22.88 -17.77
N PRO A 126 2.62 24.20 -17.70
CA PRO A 126 2.59 24.95 -16.44
C PRO A 126 1.32 24.66 -15.63
N SER A 127 1.41 24.68 -14.30
CA SER A 127 0.32 24.25 -13.41
C SER A 127 -0.95 25.09 -13.56
N GLU A 128 -0.85 26.31 -14.07
CA GLU A 128 -2.01 27.18 -14.32
C GLU A 128 -2.78 26.83 -15.59
N ILE A 129 -2.23 25.98 -16.46
CA ILE A 129 -2.88 25.57 -17.72
C ILE A 129 -3.80 24.38 -17.45
N MET A 130 -5.10 24.57 -17.68
CA MET A 130 -6.10 23.51 -17.62
C MET A 130 -6.02 22.62 -18.87
N PRO A 131 -6.23 21.29 -18.75
CA PRO A 131 -6.48 20.45 -19.92
C PRO A 131 -7.81 20.87 -20.58
N GLU A 132 -7.84 20.85 -21.91
CA GLU A 132 -9.05 21.13 -22.69
C GLU A 132 -10.02 19.96 -22.68
N SER A 133 -9.51 18.73 -22.59
CA SER A 133 -10.33 17.53 -22.43
C SER A 133 -9.66 16.46 -21.59
N VAL A 134 -10.50 15.67 -20.90
CA VAL A 134 -10.15 14.45 -20.18
C VAL A 134 -11.15 13.39 -20.63
N LYS A 135 -10.68 12.21 -21.07
CA LYS A 135 -11.57 11.16 -21.62
C LYS A 135 -11.30 9.79 -21.05
N ILE A 136 -12.35 8.98 -20.97
CA ILE A 136 -12.30 7.52 -20.78
C ILE A 136 -12.86 6.89 -22.06
N GLY A 137 -12.01 6.36 -22.92
CA GLY A 137 -12.37 5.90 -24.26
C GLY A 137 -13.03 7.03 -25.07
N THR A 138 -14.33 6.91 -25.32
CA THR A 138 -15.14 7.94 -26.01
C THR A 138 -15.94 8.84 -25.08
N LEU A 139 -15.90 8.61 -23.77
CA LEU A 139 -16.59 9.41 -22.76
C LEU A 139 -15.82 10.69 -22.49
N GLU A 140 -16.53 11.81 -22.39
CA GLU A 140 -15.94 13.13 -22.10
C GLU A 140 -16.16 13.49 -20.62
N GLY A 141 -15.08 13.85 -19.94
CA GLY A 141 -15.11 14.31 -18.56
C GLY A 141 -15.67 15.72 -18.43
N THR A 142 -16.36 15.98 -17.33
CA THR A 142 -16.94 17.28 -17.00
C THR A 142 -16.34 17.82 -15.69
N SER A 143 -16.59 19.09 -15.36
CA SER A 143 -16.09 19.72 -14.13
C SER A 143 -14.58 19.53 -13.92
N ILE A 144 -13.82 19.63 -15.02
CA ILE A 144 -12.39 19.38 -15.00
C ILE A 144 -11.71 20.41 -14.10
N SER A 145 -10.90 19.94 -13.15
CA SER A 145 -10.09 20.76 -12.25
C SER A 145 -8.64 20.29 -12.25
N ARG A 146 -7.70 21.19 -11.98
CA ARG A 146 -6.26 20.87 -11.88
C ARG A 146 -5.66 21.60 -10.69
N SER A 147 -4.87 20.89 -9.91
CA SER A 147 -4.00 21.42 -8.86
C SER A 147 -2.60 20.84 -9.09
N ASP A 148 -1.70 21.65 -9.64
CA ASP A 148 -0.35 21.26 -10.03
C ASP A 148 -0.29 20.01 -10.93
N PHE A 149 0.06 18.86 -10.36
CA PHE A 149 0.21 17.60 -11.09
C PHE A 149 -1.04 16.71 -11.00
N VAL A 150 -2.07 17.13 -10.27
CA VAL A 150 -3.31 16.35 -10.09
C VAL A 150 -4.43 16.99 -10.90
N ILE A 151 -5.06 16.20 -11.77
CA ILE A 151 -6.24 16.58 -12.56
C ILE A 151 -7.41 15.75 -12.07
N THR A 152 -8.58 16.37 -11.87
CA THR A 152 -9.83 15.65 -11.62
C THR A 152 -10.88 15.98 -12.66
N ALA A 153 -11.71 15.00 -13.03
CA ALA A 153 -12.85 15.18 -13.93
C ALA A 153 -13.99 14.23 -13.55
N ILE A 154 -15.23 14.71 -13.64
CA ILE A 154 -16.44 13.93 -13.33
C ILE A 154 -16.94 13.23 -14.60
N PHE A 155 -17.13 11.92 -14.52
CA PHE A 155 -17.72 11.10 -15.58
C PHE A 155 -19.03 10.48 -15.12
N SER A 156 -20.06 10.50 -15.96
CA SER A 156 -21.24 9.65 -15.81
C SER A 156 -21.16 8.51 -16.82
N ILE A 157 -21.01 7.28 -16.36
CA ILE A 157 -20.93 6.09 -17.21
C ILE A 157 -22.36 5.71 -17.64
N PRO A 158 -22.71 5.77 -18.93
CA PRO A 158 -24.07 5.46 -19.36
C PRO A 158 -24.45 4.00 -19.09
N VAL A 159 -25.72 3.78 -18.73
CA VAL A 159 -26.32 2.43 -18.76
C VAL A 159 -26.31 1.96 -20.22
N GLY A 160 -25.53 0.93 -20.53
CA GLY A 160 -25.26 0.46 -21.91
C GLY A 160 -23.93 0.89 -22.52
N GLU A 161 -23.05 1.57 -21.77
CA GLU A 161 -21.66 1.77 -22.22
C GLU A 161 -20.95 0.41 -22.40
N SER A 162 -20.16 0.28 -23.46
CA SER A 162 -19.49 -0.98 -23.76
C SER A 162 -18.54 -1.41 -22.64
N ALA A 163 -18.81 -2.55 -22.00
CA ALA A 163 -17.97 -3.10 -20.94
C ALA A 163 -16.57 -3.49 -21.46
N GLY A 164 -15.58 -3.47 -20.56
CA GLY A 164 -14.18 -3.76 -20.82
C GLY A 164 -13.26 -2.55 -20.65
N THR A 165 -11.97 -2.77 -20.87
CA THR A 165 -10.92 -1.77 -20.71
C THR A 165 -11.05 -0.61 -21.71
N LYS A 166 -10.69 0.58 -21.25
CA LYS A 166 -10.75 1.87 -21.94
C LYS A 166 -9.45 2.61 -21.70
N ASP A 167 -8.98 3.28 -22.75
CA ASP A 167 -7.85 4.20 -22.64
C ASP A 167 -8.28 5.47 -21.89
N VAL A 168 -7.39 6.05 -21.10
CA VAL A 168 -7.58 7.36 -20.48
C VAL A 168 -6.71 8.37 -21.18
N SER A 169 -7.29 9.47 -21.64
CA SER A 169 -6.54 10.48 -22.41
C SER A 169 -6.76 11.91 -21.92
N LEU A 170 -5.69 12.70 -22.00
CA LEU A 170 -5.65 14.12 -21.70
C LEU A 170 -5.24 14.91 -22.94
N GLU A 171 -5.88 16.06 -23.18
CA GLU A 171 -5.45 17.01 -24.21
C GLU A 171 -5.24 18.40 -23.61
N PHE A 172 -4.07 18.99 -23.83
CA PHE A 172 -3.77 20.39 -23.56
C PHE A 172 -3.62 21.15 -24.88
N SER A 173 -4.24 22.32 -25.00
CA SER A 173 -3.97 23.23 -26.12
C SER A 173 -2.52 23.74 -26.10
N ALA A 174 -2.02 24.06 -27.28
CA ALA A 174 -0.66 24.57 -27.46
C ALA A 174 -0.39 25.81 -26.57
N PRO A 175 0.79 25.90 -25.92
CA PRO A 175 1.16 27.06 -25.12
C PRO A 175 1.07 28.38 -25.92
N PRO A 176 0.57 29.49 -25.34
CA PRO A 176 0.40 30.76 -26.05
C PRO A 176 1.70 31.34 -26.64
N ASP A 177 2.84 30.98 -26.03
CA ASP A 177 4.20 31.36 -26.36
C ASP A 177 4.89 30.39 -27.34
N GLN A 178 4.27 29.25 -27.66
CA GLN A 178 4.74 28.26 -28.62
C GLN A 178 3.59 27.65 -29.47
N PRO A 179 2.92 28.45 -30.31
CA PRO A 179 1.75 28.01 -31.09
C PRO A 179 2.07 26.95 -32.16
N ASP A 180 3.35 26.77 -32.51
CA ASP A 180 3.81 25.81 -33.51
C ASP A 180 3.99 24.37 -32.94
N MET A 181 3.79 24.15 -31.64
CA MET A 181 3.97 22.83 -30.97
C MET A 181 2.78 21.86 -31.13
N GLY A 182 1.61 22.33 -31.57
CA GLY A 182 0.37 21.51 -31.60
C GLY A 182 -0.18 21.16 -30.21
N SER A 183 -1.37 20.54 -30.15
CA SER A 183 -1.93 20.04 -28.88
C SER A 183 -1.06 18.95 -28.28
N LEU A 184 -0.84 18.99 -26.96
CA LEU A 184 -0.19 17.90 -26.23
C LEU A 184 -1.24 16.88 -25.84
N ILE A 185 -1.12 15.66 -26.36
CA ILE A 185 -2.03 14.54 -26.09
C ILE A 185 -1.25 13.47 -25.36
N SER A 186 -1.72 13.08 -24.18
CA SER A 186 -1.26 11.89 -23.45
C SER A 186 -2.38 10.87 -23.38
N ALA A 187 -2.05 9.59 -23.53
CA ALA A 187 -3.02 8.52 -23.37
C ALA A 187 -2.35 7.30 -22.73
N GLU A 188 -2.95 6.82 -21.64
CA GLU A 188 -2.59 5.57 -21.00
C GLU A 188 -3.58 4.51 -21.49
N ASN A 189 -3.06 3.47 -22.15
CA ASN A 189 -3.92 2.45 -22.76
C ASN A 189 -4.47 1.51 -21.69
N ASP A 190 -5.73 1.09 -21.86
CA ASP A 190 -6.41 0.15 -20.96
C ASP A 190 -6.41 0.57 -19.47
N ALA A 191 -6.24 1.87 -19.18
CA ALA A 191 -6.07 2.41 -17.83
C ALA A 191 -7.36 2.46 -16.99
N PHE A 192 -8.52 2.17 -17.59
CA PHE A 192 -9.81 2.22 -16.89
C PHE A 192 -10.78 1.13 -17.40
N GLU A 193 -11.47 0.42 -16.50
CA GLU A 193 -12.42 -0.64 -16.87
C GLU A 193 -13.89 -0.22 -16.66
N VAL A 194 -14.73 -0.37 -17.70
CA VAL A 194 -16.19 -0.24 -17.56
C VAL A 194 -16.79 -1.62 -17.27
N LEU A 195 -17.44 -1.76 -16.13
CA LEU A 195 -18.09 -3.00 -15.70
C LEU A 195 -19.56 -3.05 -16.17
N SER A 196 -20.04 -4.22 -16.60
CA SER A 196 -21.44 -4.40 -17.03
C SER A 196 -22.42 -4.24 -15.86
N GLY A 197 -23.57 -3.59 -16.10
CA GLY A 197 -24.68 -3.56 -15.15
C GLY A 197 -25.50 -4.87 -15.18
N GLU A 198 -26.06 -5.28 -14.04
CA GLU A 198 -26.96 -6.44 -13.98
C GLU A 198 -28.29 -6.15 -14.71
N ASP A 199 -28.66 -7.02 -15.66
CA ASP A 199 -29.96 -7.03 -16.31
C ASP A 199 -31.04 -7.50 -15.31
N THR A 200 -31.90 -6.58 -14.89
CA THR A 200 -33.06 -6.85 -14.04
C THR A 200 -34.31 -7.12 -14.88
N ASP A 201 -34.33 -8.17 -15.73
CA ASP A 201 -35.62 -8.70 -16.23
C ASP A 201 -35.54 -10.11 -16.88
N SER A 202 -35.80 -11.18 -16.10
CA SER A 202 -36.61 -12.36 -16.50
C SER A 202 -36.49 -13.54 -15.49
N PRO A 203 -37.52 -14.40 -15.37
CA PRO A 203 -37.77 -15.17 -14.15
C PRO A 203 -37.05 -16.53 -14.09
N ALA A 204 -36.88 -16.98 -12.84
CA ALA A 204 -36.20 -18.18 -12.39
C ALA A 204 -36.45 -19.47 -13.19
N GLU A 205 -35.36 -20.10 -13.63
CA GLU A 205 -35.28 -21.55 -13.82
C GLU A 205 -34.30 -22.13 -12.78
N GLU A 206 -34.68 -23.27 -12.21
CA GLU A 206 -34.02 -23.94 -11.08
C GLU A 206 -32.57 -24.35 -11.36
N PRO A 207 -31.70 -24.39 -10.33
CA PRO A 207 -30.29 -24.69 -10.54
C PRO A 207 -30.07 -26.19 -10.71
N SER A 208 -29.50 -26.59 -11.85
CA SER A 208 -28.76 -27.84 -11.98
C SER A 208 -27.28 -27.55 -11.80
N ASP A 209 -26.73 -28.06 -10.70
CA ASP A 209 -25.35 -28.54 -10.50
C ASP A 209 -24.27 -27.95 -11.42
N SER A 210 -23.54 -26.96 -10.91
CA SER A 210 -22.19 -26.64 -11.36
C SER A 210 -21.36 -26.21 -10.15
N SER A 211 -20.29 -26.95 -9.92
CA SER A 211 -19.12 -26.65 -9.09
C SER A 211 -19.01 -25.19 -8.66
N GLN A 212 -19.08 -24.96 -7.35
CA GLN A 212 -18.72 -23.68 -6.74
C GLN A 212 -17.26 -23.37 -7.11
N GLU A 213 -17.09 -22.39 -7.98
CA GLU A 213 -15.83 -21.72 -8.18
C GLU A 213 -15.63 -20.84 -6.95
N THR A 214 -14.68 -21.22 -6.11
CA THR A 214 -14.27 -20.45 -4.93
C THR A 214 -13.86 -19.06 -5.42
N VAL A 215 -14.67 -18.04 -5.11
CA VAL A 215 -14.26 -16.65 -5.31
C VAL A 215 -13.17 -16.39 -4.29
N ILE A 216 -11.91 -16.55 -4.70
CA ILE A 216 -10.78 -16.01 -3.95
C ILE A 216 -10.92 -14.49 -4.08
N THR A 217 -11.38 -13.83 -3.03
CA THR A 217 -11.27 -12.38 -2.92
C THR A 217 -9.79 -12.06 -2.80
N ASP A 218 -9.15 -11.76 -3.93
CA ASP A 218 -7.75 -11.32 -3.96
C ASP A 218 -7.70 -9.95 -3.28
N VAL A 219 -7.18 -9.91 -2.04
CA VAL A 219 -6.93 -8.66 -1.32
C VAL A 219 -5.72 -7.95 -1.92
N LEU A 220 -5.70 -6.62 -1.92
CA LEU A 220 -4.57 -5.84 -2.45
C LEU A 220 -3.32 -5.95 -1.57
N TYR A 221 -3.51 -6.07 -0.25
CA TYR A 221 -2.44 -6.37 0.69
C TYR A 221 -2.96 -7.00 1.98
N THR A 222 -2.15 -7.85 2.59
CA THR A 222 -2.44 -8.43 3.90
C THR A 222 -1.90 -7.54 5.02
N VAL A 223 -2.72 -7.27 6.03
CA VAL A 223 -2.23 -6.74 7.30
C VAL A 223 -1.75 -7.91 8.14
N THR A 224 -0.44 -8.00 8.36
CA THR A 224 0.15 -9.05 9.19
C THR A 224 -0.26 -8.88 10.66
N ASP A 225 -0.27 -9.99 11.40
CA ASP A 225 -0.41 -10.01 12.85
C ASP A 225 0.74 -9.25 13.54
N THR A 226 0.55 -8.91 14.81
CA THR A 226 1.57 -8.20 15.61
C THR A 226 2.60 -9.15 16.24
N GLY A 227 2.36 -10.47 16.19
CA GLY A 227 3.21 -11.47 16.83
C GLY A 227 3.07 -11.51 18.37
N GLN A 228 2.07 -10.82 18.93
CA GLN A 228 1.83 -10.85 20.37
C GLN A 228 1.10 -12.13 20.80
N GLU A 229 1.82 -13.05 21.45
CA GLU A 229 1.24 -14.35 21.89
C GLU A 229 0.74 -14.38 23.34
N LYS A 230 1.02 -13.33 24.12
CA LYS A 230 0.75 -13.29 25.57
C LYS A 230 -0.38 -12.34 25.90
N CYS A 231 -1.19 -12.72 26.89
CA CYS A 231 -2.23 -11.86 27.44
C CYS A 231 -1.77 -11.15 28.71
N TYR A 232 -2.32 -9.98 28.96
CA TYR A 232 -1.92 -9.11 30.06
C TYR A 232 -3.15 -8.54 30.77
N ASN A 233 -3.07 -8.42 32.09
CA ASN A 233 -3.99 -7.57 32.84
C ASN A 233 -3.48 -6.11 32.81
N ALA A 234 -3.95 -5.27 33.74
CA ALA A 234 -3.52 -3.88 33.88
C ALA A 234 -2.04 -3.67 34.24
N SER A 235 -1.24 -4.71 34.48
CA SER A 235 0.14 -4.60 34.97
C SER A 235 1.09 -5.71 34.52
N SER A 236 0.62 -6.96 34.45
CA SER A 236 1.46 -8.14 34.29
C SER A 236 0.91 -9.10 33.25
N ASN A 237 1.80 -9.95 32.73
CA ASN A 237 1.42 -11.13 31.96
C ASN A 237 0.49 -12.05 32.79
N ILE A 238 -0.52 -12.63 32.15
CA ILE A 238 -1.47 -13.59 32.70
C ILE A 238 -1.70 -14.73 31.71
N ALA A 239 -2.27 -15.84 32.18
CA ALA A 239 -2.88 -16.80 31.25
C ALA A 239 -4.02 -16.09 30.50
N CYS A 240 -4.15 -16.36 29.20
CA CYS A 240 -5.21 -15.75 28.40
C CYS A 240 -6.59 -16.08 28.99
N PRO A 241 -7.38 -15.05 29.34
CA PRO A 241 -8.69 -15.24 29.94
C PRO A 241 -9.65 -15.88 28.92
N GLY A 242 -10.70 -16.56 29.40
CA GLY A 242 -11.81 -17.03 28.56
C GLY A 242 -12.92 -15.98 28.44
N SER A 243 -13.86 -16.17 27.49
CA SER A 243 -14.97 -15.23 27.28
C SER A 243 -15.76 -14.95 28.56
N GLY A 244 -16.15 -13.68 28.74
CA GLY A 244 -16.83 -13.16 29.92
C GLY A 244 -15.91 -12.93 31.14
N GLN A 245 -14.61 -13.17 31.02
CA GLN A 245 -13.62 -12.82 32.05
C GLN A 245 -12.97 -11.48 31.73
N ALA A 246 -12.52 -10.78 32.78
CA ALA A 246 -11.78 -9.53 32.64
C ALA A 246 -10.59 -9.69 31.69
N PHE A 247 -10.40 -8.68 30.83
CA PHE A 247 -9.36 -8.64 29.81
C PHE A 247 -9.45 -9.72 28.71
N TYR A 248 -10.62 -10.33 28.45
CA TYR A 248 -10.81 -11.19 27.28
C TYR A 248 -10.89 -10.41 25.97
N GLY A 249 -10.37 -10.99 24.88
CA GLY A 249 -10.46 -10.43 23.53
C GLY A 249 -9.26 -9.57 23.12
N GLN A 250 -8.12 -9.74 23.79
CA GLN A 250 -6.85 -9.08 23.45
C GLN A 250 -6.29 -9.62 22.12
N ASP A 251 -5.30 -8.92 21.57
CA ASP A 251 -4.58 -9.29 20.35
C ASP A 251 -4.16 -10.76 20.32
N ALA A 252 -3.50 -11.23 21.39
CA ALA A 252 -3.04 -12.62 21.55
C ALA A 252 -4.13 -13.70 21.52
N GLN A 253 -5.40 -13.31 21.50
CA GLN A 253 -6.55 -14.22 21.46
C GLN A 253 -7.23 -14.27 20.09
N HIS A 254 -6.78 -13.44 19.15
CA HIS A 254 -7.21 -13.46 17.76
C HIS A 254 -6.09 -14.04 16.91
N THR A 255 -6.46 -14.60 15.75
CA THR A 255 -5.48 -15.16 14.81
C THR A 255 -5.42 -14.25 13.60
N GLY A 256 -4.31 -13.56 13.40
CA GLY A 256 -4.01 -12.85 12.16
C GLY A 256 -3.07 -13.63 11.24
N ALA A 257 -2.71 -13.00 10.12
CA ALA A 257 -1.68 -13.51 9.22
C ALA A 257 -0.29 -13.35 9.88
N VAL A 258 0.23 -14.43 10.46
CA VAL A 258 1.56 -14.45 11.09
C VAL A 258 2.61 -13.97 10.08
N PRO A 259 3.50 -13.03 10.46
CA PRO A 259 4.60 -12.58 9.60
C PRO A 259 5.36 -13.76 8.99
N ASP A 260 5.62 -13.68 7.69
CA ASP A 260 6.32 -14.73 6.94
C ASP A 260 7.38 -14.12 6.05
N PHE A 261 8.65 -14.33 6.43
CA PHE A 261 9.81 -13.74 5.78
C PHE A 261 10.69 -14.80 5.12
N THR A 262 11.29 -14.44 3.99
CA THR A 262 12.34 -15.22 3.31
C THR A 262 13.60 -14.38 3.21
N ASP A 263 14.69 -14.80 3.86
CA ASP A 263 16.03 -14.28 3.57
C ASP A 263 16.51 -14.83 2.22
N ASN A 264 16.72 -13.94 1.25
CA ASN A 264 17.12 -14.30 -0.11
C ASN A 264 18.62 -14.61 -0.23
N GLY A 265 19.40 -14.38 0.82
CA GLY A 265 20.84 -14.64 0.85
C GLY A 265 21.68 -13.66 0.03
N ASP A 266 21.09 -12.55 -0.41
CA ASP A 266 21.71 -11.50 -1.23
C ASP A 266 21.64 -10.10 -0.60
N GLY A 267 21.34 -10.05 0.71
CA GLY A 267 21.13 -8.80 1.45
C GLY A 267 19.69 -8.28 1.40
N THR A 268 18.75 -9.07 0.86
CA THR A 268 17.32 -8.74 0.84
C THR A 268 16.47 -9.75 1.60
N VAL A 269 15.34 -9.27 2.14
CA VAL A 269 14.31 -10.08 2.80
C VAL A 269 12.98 -9.89 2.08
N THR A 270 12.32 -10.97 1.70
CA THR A 270 10.96 -10.94 1.14
C THR A 270 9.95 -11.18 2.23
N ASP A 271 8.92 -10.33 2.31
CA ASP A 271 7.72 -10.57 3.09
C ASP A 271 6.67 -11.23 2.19
N ASN A 272 6.38 -12.49 2.48
CA ASN A 272 5.51 -13.32 1.65
C ASN A 272 4.03 -12.97 1.81
N ASN A 273 3.64 -12.29 2.90
CA ASN A 273 2.26 -11.87 3.13
C ASN A 273 1.96 -10.53 2.45
N THR A 274 2.89 -9.58 2.53
CA THR A 274 2.66 -8.22 2.04
C THR A 274 3.04 -8.05 0.57
N GLY A 275 3.88 -8.96 0.04
CA GLY A 275 4.47 -8.85 -1.29
C GLY A 275 5.55 -7.76 -1.37
N LEU A 276 6.01 -7.26 -0.22
CA LEU A 276 7.12 -6.33 -0.11
C LEU A 276 8.45 -7.09 -0.04
N MET A 277 9.51 -6.44 -0.50
CA MET A 277 10.88 -6.91 -0.32
C MET A 277 11.73 -5.76 0.18
N TRP A 278 12.59 -6.06 1.15
CA TRP A 278 13.30 -5.10 1.97
C TRP A 278 14.81 -5.29 1.85
N GLN A 279 15.56 -4.20 2.01
CA GLN A 279 16.95 -4.34 2.47
C GLN A 279 16.95 -5.03 3.84
N LYS A 280 17.88 -5.96 4.03
CA LYS A 280 18.05 -6.70 5.29
C LYS A 280 18.60 -5.84 6.43
N SER A 281 19.48 -4.90 6.11
CA SER A 281 20.27 -4.15 7.08
C SER A 281 20.21 -2.65 6.81
N ALA A 282 20.33 -1.86 7.88
CA ALA A 282 20.54 -0.42 7.84
C ALA A 282 22.03 -0.03 7.74
N ASP A 283 22.96 -0.98 7.68
CA ASP A 283 24.39 -0.76 7.42
C ASP A 283 24.56 -0.14 6.01
N THR A 284 24.82 1.17 5.99
CA THR A 284 24.89 1.96 4.75
C THR A 284 26.31 2.15 4.24
N ASP A 285 27.33 1.94 5.08
CA ASP A 285 28.74 2.07 4.69
C ASP A 285 29.45 0.72 4.42
N GLY A 286 28.80 -0.39 4.78
CA GLY A 286 29.16 -1.76 4.48
C GLY A 286 30.30 -2.32 5.32
N ASP A 287 30.53 -1.77 6.52
CA ASP A 287 31.58 -2.22 7.42
C ASP A 287 31.17 -3.42 8.31
N GLY A 288 29.86 -3.72 8.36
CA GLY A 288 29.27 -4.84 9.07
C GLY A 288 28.81 -4.53 10.50
N ASP A 289 28.96 -3.29 10.96
CA ASP A 289 28.42 -2.79 12.21
C ASP A 289 27.26 -1.81 11.90
N ILE A 290 26.20 -1.79 12.72
CA ILE A 290 25.11 -0.81 12.58
C ILE A 290 25.26 0.21 13.71
N ASP A 291 25.63 1.44 13.39
CA ASP A 291 25.91 2.47 14.39
C ASP A 291 25.46 3.90 13.98
N ALA A 292 25.96 4.92 14.66
CA ALA A 292 25.58 6.30 14.36
C ALA A 292 26.06 6.78 12.97
N ALA A 293 27.09 6.17 12.38
CA ALA A 293 27.63 6.50 11.06
C ALA A 293 26.69 6.10 9.91
N ASP A 294 25.83 5.10 10.13
CA ASP A 294 24.85 4.64 9.14
C ASP A 294 23.63 5.54 9.00
N LYS A 295 23.47 6.49 9.92
CA LYS A 295 22.29 7.33 9.94
C LYS A 295 22.39 8.41 8.89
N LEU A 296 21.33 8.54 8.11
CA LEU A 296 21.23 9.44 6.98
C LEU A 296 20.38 10.66 7.33
N THR A 297 20.77 11.84 6.86
CA THR A 297 19.91 13.03 6.87
C THR A 297 18.73 12.84 5.92
N TRP A 298 17.68 13.67 6.04
CA TRP A 298 16.55 13.65 5.11
C TRP A 298 16.96 13.74 3.64
N THR A 299 17.94 14.59 3.32
CA THR A 299 18.45 14.73 1.94
C THR A 299 19.12 13.45 1.45
N GLU A 300 19.88 12.78 2.30
CA GLU A 300 20.56 11.52 1.98
C GLU A 300 19.56 10.36 1.85
N ILE A 301 18.56 10.29 2.73
CA ILE A 301 17.46 9.31 2.67
C ILE A 301 16.78 9.34 1.30
N GLN A 302 16.44 10.55 0.82
CA GLN A 302 15.78 10.71 -0.49
C GLN A 302 16.68 10.32 -1.67
N ALA A 303 18.00 10.41 -1.50
CA ALA A 303 18.97 10.05 -2.54
C ALA A 303 19.38 8.57 -2.51
N TYR A 304 19.24 7.89 -1.37
CA TYR A 304 19.76 6.54 -1.15
C TYR A 304 19.17 5.47 -2.10
N PRO A 305 17.85 5.44 -2.40
CA PRO A 305 17.31 4.47 -3.35
C PRO A 305 17.93 4.58 -4.76
N VAL A 306 18.30 5.79 -5.20
CA VAL A 306 19.00 5.98 -6.48
C VAL A 306 20.35 5.25 -6.49
N THR A 307 21.07 5.28 -5.36
CA THR A 307 22.33 4.55 -5.19
C THR A 307 22.11 3.04 -5.31
N LEU A 308 21.11 2.49 -4.60
CA LEU A 308 20.77 1.06 -4.69
C LEU A 308 20.36 0.65 -6.10
N ASN A 309 19.57 1.49 -6.77
CA ASN A 309 19.05 1.22 -8.11
C ASN A 309 20.15 1.23 -9.18
N VAL A 310 21.13 2.12 -9.08
CA VAL A 310 22.31 2.14 -9.95
C VAL A 310 23.22 0.93 -9.70
N GLN A 311 23.32 0.49 -8.45
CA GLN A 311 24.10 -0.69 -8.07
C GLN A 311 23.42 -2.01 -8.44
N ASN A 312 22.13 -1.97 -8.78
CA ASN A 312 21.29 -3.15 -8.98
C ASN A 312 21.32 -4.07 -7.74
N PHE A 313 21.19 -3.46 -6.55
CA PHE A 313 21.27 -4.15 -5.26
C PHE A 313 20.23 -5.28 -5.17
N GLY A 314 20.65 -6.47 -4.70
CA GLY A 314 19.82 -7.68 -4.71
C GLY A 314 19.39 -8.14 -6.11
N GLY A 315 19.96 -7.60 -7.18
CA GLY A 315 19.51 -7.85 -8.54
C GLY A 315 18.40 -6.93 -9.04
N TYR A 316 18.02 -5.89 -8.29
CA TYR A 316 16.86 -5.04 -8.55
C TYR A 316 17.20 -3.54 -8.63
N SER A 317 16.35 -2.78 -9.33
CA SER A 317 16.57 -1.36 -9.64
C SER A 317 15.32 -0.47 -9.43
N ASP A 318 14.39 -0.93 -8.60
CA ASP A 318 13.10 -0.31 -8.26
C ASP A 318 12.94 -0.09 -6.74
N TRP A 319 14.06 0.04 -6.02
CA TRP A 319 14.09 0.41 -4.60
C TRP A 319 13.53 1.82 -4.39
N ARG A 320 12.80 2.00 -3.28
CA ARG A 320 12.24 3.26 -2.79
C ARG A 320 12.42 3.40 -1.28
N VAL A 321 12.31 4.63 -0.78
CA VAL A 321 12.09 4.86 0.67
C VAL A 321 10.71 4.30 1.02
N PRO A 322 10.54 3.60 2.14
CA PRO A 322 9.23 3.07 2.54
C PRO A 322 8.30 4.20 3.00
N SER A 323 7.01 4.04 2.76
CA SER A 323 5.96 4.73 3.48
C SER A 323 5.90 4.28 4.94
N ILE A 324 5.25 5.06 5.80
CA ILE A 324 5.10 4.67 7.20
C ILE A 324 4.24 3.42 7.37
N LYS A 325 3.26 3.17 6.50
CA LYS A 325 2.45 1.94 6.50
C LYS A 325 3.32 0.73 6.15
N GLU A 326 4.13 0.83 5.11
CA GLU A 326 5.09 -0.23 4.76
C GLU A 326 6.08 -0.46 5.89
N LEU A 327 6.74 0.58 6.41
CA LEU A 327 7.75 0.44 7.46
C LEU A 327 7.17 -0.16 8.74
N TYR A 328 5.95 0.23 9.12
CA TYR A 328 5.30 -0.29 10.32
C TYR A 328 4.87 -1.75 10.20
N SER A 329 4.71 -2.29 8.98
CA SER A 329 4.37 -3.71 8.75
C SER A 329 5.38 -4.67 9.39
N LEU A 330 6.65 -4.24 9.51
CA LEU A 330 7.75 -5.00 10.10
C LEU A 330 7.72 -5.04 11.65
N THR A 331 6.82 -4.30 12.30
CA THR A 331 6.83 -4.14 13.76
C THR A 331 6.33 -5.39 14.48
N GLU A 332 7.12 -5.99 15.35
CA GLU A 332 6.74 -7.16 16.15
C GLU A 332 6.53 -6.81 17.63
N PHE A 333 5.32 -6.99 18.14
CA PHE A 333 4.93 -6.73 19.54
C PHE A 333 5.28 -7.87 20.51
N SER A 334 6.14 -8.78 20.08
CA SER A 334 6.97 -9.63 20.95
C SER A 334 8.15 -8.85 21.56
N GLY A 335 8.51 -7.68 20.99
CA GLY A 335 9.50 -6.75 21.51
C GLY A 335 9.14 -6.10 22.85
N SER A 336 10.15 -5.50 23.48
CA SER A 336 10.00 -4.88 24.80
C SER A 336 10.71 -3.52 24.87
N ASP A 337 10.00 -2.51 25.37
CA ASP A 337 10.45 -1.13 25.41
C ASP A 337 11.51 -0.91 26.50
N PRO A 338 12.74 -0.49 26.16
CA PRO A 338 13.80 -0.21 27.10
C PRO A 338 13.71 1.20 27.72
N SER A 339 12.61 1.93 27.53
CA SER A 339 12.39 3.21 28.22
C SER A 339 12.54 3.06 29.74
N GLY A 340 13.43 3.86 30.32
CA GLY A 340 13.78 3.78 31.76
C GLY A 340 14.82 2.72 32.11
N TYR A 341 15.38 2.01 31.13
CA TYR A 341 16.58 1.19 31.31
C TYR A 341 17.80 2.11 31.48
N GLU A 342 18.58 1.90 32.54
CA GLU A 342 19.70 2.77 32.92
C GLU A 342 21.08 2.20 32.52
N ASP A 343 21.14 0.97 32.00
CA ASP A 343 22.37 0.32 31.57
C ASP A 343 22.60 0.50 30.05
N THR A 344 23.81 0.20 29.59
CA THR A 344 24.20 0.22 28.17
C THR A 344 24.25 -1.18 27.56
N ASP A 345 24.17 -2.24 28.37
CA ASP A 345 24.11 -3.63 27.87
C ASP A 345 22.74 -3.94 27.26
N THR A 346 22.68 -4.07 25.94
CA THR A 346 21.45 -4.34 25.20
C THR A 346 21.21 -5.83 24.93
N SER A 347 22.11 -6.72 25.35
CA SER A 347 22.03 -8.16 25.05
C SER A 347 20.83 -8.88 25.67
N GLY A 348 20.19 -8.27 26.67
CA GLY A 348 18.96 -8.75 27.30
C GLY A 348 17.68 -8.10 26.80
N LEU A 349 17.76 -7.19 25.83
CA LEU A 349 16.61 -6.50 25.25
C LEU A 349 16.13 -7.21 23.98
N THR A 350 14.87 -7.01 23.64
CA THR A 350 14.26 -7.55 22.43
C THR A 350 13.62 -6.40 21.65
N PRO A 351 14.08 -6.10 20.42
CA PRO A 351 13.50 -5.03 19.63
C PRO A 351 12.15 -5.45 19.05
N PHE A 352 11.42 -4.47 18.53
CA PHE A 352 10.13 -4.65 17.89
C PHE A 352 10.27 -4.97 16.39
N ILE A 353 11.26 -5.77 16.02
CA ILE A 353 11.49 -6.26 14.66
C ILE A 353 12.07 -7.67 14.73
N ASP A 354 11.76 -8.52 13.74
CA ASP A 354 12.26 -9.89 13.70
C ASP A 354 13.75 -9.94 13.32
N THR A 355 14.61 -10.13 14.34
CA THR A 355 16.06 -10.19 14.19
C THR A 355 16.59 -11.49 13.60
N ASP A 356 15.74 -12.50 13.37
CA ASP A 356 16.15 -13.68 12.60
C ASP A 356 16.27 -13.35 11.11
N TYR A 357 15.58 -12.30 10.65
CA TYR A 357 15.58 -11.84 9.25
C TYR A 357 16.22 -10.48 9.04
N PHE A 358 16.04 -9.53 9.96
CA PHE A 358 16.53 -8.16 9.82
C PHE A 358 17.70 -7.87 10.76
N ASP A 359 18.74 -7.25 10.23
CA ASP A 359 19.86 -6.80 11.04
C ASP A 359 19.44 -5.53 11.79
N PHE A 360 19.69 -5.49 13.10
CA PHE A 360 19.25 -4.41 13.97
C PHE A 360 20.30 -4.07 15.04
N ALA A 361 20.44 -2.77 15.32
CA ALA A 361 21.15 -2.29 16.49
C ALA A 361 20.33 -1.23 17.25
N TYR A 362 20.52 -1.20 18.56
CA TYR A 362 20.10 -0.11 19.43
C TYR A 362 20.98 1.13 19.20
N GLY A 363 20.60 2.28 19.79
CA GLY A 363 21.40 3.51 19.64
C GLY A 363 22.84 3.35 20.15
N ASP A 364 23.77 4.01 19.47
CA ASP A 364 25.21 3.92 19.71
C ASP A 364 25.63 4.77 20.92
N THR A 365 25.80 4.10 22.06
CA THR A 365 26.19 4.76 23.31
C THR A 365 27.62 5.27 23.30
N ASP A 366 28.51 4.73 22.45
CA ASP A 366 29.88 5.21 22.30
C ASP A 366 29.92 6.54 21.53
N ALA A 367 28.96 6.77 20.63
CA ALA A 367 28.69 8.06 20.00
C ALA A 367 27.86 9.03 20.88
N GLY A 368 27.46 8.60 22.08
CA GLY A 368 26.71 9.42 23.04
C GLY A 368 25.19 9.40 22.83
N GLU A 369 24.68 8.45 22.07
CA GLU A 369 23.26 8.22 21.90
C GLU A 369 22.68 7.43 23.09
N ARG A 370 21.36 7.45 23.22
CA ARG A 370 20.63 6.58 24.16
C ARG A 370 20.33 5.25 23.47
N VAL A 371 20.11 4.19 24.24
CA VAL A 371 19.68 2.88 23.74
C VAL A 371 18.47 2.97 22.77
N ILE A 372 17.53 3.87 23.04
CA ILE A 372 16.34 4.07 22.19
C ILE A 372 16.57 4.92 20.94
N ASP A 373 17.76 5.42 20.69
CA ASP A 373 18.04 6.33 19.57
C ASP A 373 18.17 5.60 18.22
N ALA A 374 17.30 4.64 17.93
CA ALA A 374 17.28 3.80 16.72
C ALA A 374 16.07 4.08 15.82
N GLN A 375 15.87 5.35 15.45
CA GLN A 375 14.74 5.75 14.62
C GLN A 375 14.97 5.43 13.14
N TYR A 376 14.01 4.74 12.52
CA TYR A 376 13.97 4.44 11.09
C TYR A 376 13.04 5.41 10.38
N ALA A 377 13.53 5.99 9.28
CA ALA A 377 12.78 6.98 8.51
C ALA A 377 11.83 6.32 7.50
N SER A 378 10.67 6.97 7.30
CA SER A 378 9.80 6.75 6.15
C SER A 378 9.78 8.01 5.26
N ASP A 379 9.20 7.92 4.07
CA ASP A 379 8.93 9.07 3.21
C ASP A 379 7.65 9.83 3.58
N THR A 380 6.91 9.36 4.59
CA THR A 380 5.63 9.92 4.96
C THR A 380 5.82 11.12 5.87
N LEU A 381 5.68 12.32 5.31
CA LEU A 381 5.72 13.57 6.06
C LEU A 381 4.40 13.84 6.78
N TYR A 382 4.47 14.37 8.00
CA TYR A 382 3.29 14.88 8.66
C TYR A 382 2.83 16.15 7.96
N VAL A 383 1.55 16.17 7.55
CA VAL A 383 0.95 17.33 6.88
C VAL A 383 0.73 18.52 7.82
N GLY A 384 0.64 18.26 9.13
CA GLY A 384 0.56 19.31 10.16
C GLY A 384 1.92 19.88 10.53
N THR A 385 1.99 20.53 11.69
CA THR A 385 3.25 21.05 12.24
C THR A 385 3.33 20.66 13.70
N THR A 386 4.43 20.03 14.10
CA THR A 386 4.68 19.69 15.50
C THR A 386 5.49 20.81 16.18
N SER A 387 5.76 20.66 17.47
CA SER A 387 6.71 21.50 18.20
C SER A 387 8.10 21.56 17.57
N ASP A 388 8.47 20.54 16.80
CA ASP A 388 9.77 20.43 16.13
C ASP A 388 9.72 20.99 14.69
N GLY A 389 8.60 21.57 14.29
CA GLY A 389 8.36 22.09 12.93
C GLY A 389 7.89 21.00 11.98
N SER A 390 8.54 20.90 10.83
CA SER A 390 8.29 19.83 9.85
C SER A 390 8.87 18.51 10.35
N THR A 391 8.06 17.45 10.25
CA THR A 391 8.43 16.12 10.73
C THR A 391 8.13 15.04 9.69
N LEU A 392 8.98 14.02 9.64
CA LEU A 392 8.63 12.72 9.05
C LEU A 392 8.01 11.81 10.10
N PHE A 393 7.09 10.93 9.72
CA PHE A 393 6.76 9.79 10.55
C PHE A 393 7.85 8.73 10.42
N GLY A 394 8.35 8.24 11.55
CA GLY A 394 9.31 7.15 11.58
C GLY A 394 8.86 6.06 12.55
N VAL A 395 9.43 4.87 12.40
CA VAL A 395 9.28 3.76 13.35
C VAL A 395 10.55 3.67 14.18
N ASN A 396 10.43 3.52 15.49
CA ASN A 396 11.56 3.21 16.33
C ASN A 396 11.47 1.76 16.81
N PHE A 397 12.15 0.84 16.11
CA PHE A 397 12.12 -0.58 16.47
C PHE A 397 12.77 -0.87 17.82
N ALA A 398 13.54 0.07 18.41
CA ALA A 398 13.99 -0.08 19.80
C ALA A 398 12.86 0.09 20.82
N ASP A 399 11.87 0.95 20.55
CA ASP A 399 10.83 1.33 21.52
C ASP A 399 9.38 1.01 21.09
N GLY A 400 9.19 0.54 19.85
CA GLY A 400 7.93 0.04 19.30
C GLY A 400 6.89 1.13 19.02
N ARG A 401 7.31 2.30 18.51
CA ARG A 401 6.40 3.45 18.30
C ARG A 401 6.55 4.12 16.93
N ILE A 402 5.44 4.69 16.47
CA ILE A 402 5.41 5.69 15.40
C ILE A 402 5.36 7.08 16.00
N LYS A 403 6.27 7.96 15.60
CA LYS A 403 6.29 9.37 16.02
C LYS A 403 6.64 10.28 14.85
N GLY A 404 6.15 11.51 14.88
CA GLY A 404 6.65 12.61 14.08
C GLY A 404 8.01 13.05 14.60
N TYR A 405 9.07 12.86 13.81
CA TYR A 405 10.42 13.29 14.16
C TYR A 405 10.82 14.54 13.39
N GLY A 406 11.28 15.56 14.12
CA GLY A 406 11.87 16.77 13.52
C GLY A 406 13.02 16.44 12.58
N LEU A 407 13.09 17.13 11.46
CA LEU A 407 14.19 16.99 10.49
C LEU A 407 15.49 17.67 10.95
N SER A 408 15.45 18.40 12.07
CA SER A 408 16.60 19.07 12.66
C SER A 408 16.63 18.89 14.17
N ILE A 409 17.82 18.81 14.74
CA ILE A 409 18.07 18.74 16.17
C ILE A 409 19.23 19.67 16.54
N HIS A 410 19.03 20.52 17.54
CA HIS A 410 20.04 21.50 18.00
C HIS A 410 20.67 22.37 16.88
N GLY A 411 19.90 22.68 15.83
CA GLY A 411 20.34 23.51 14.71
C GLY A 411 21.20 22.78 13.67
N SER A 412 21.29 21.44 13.75
CA SER A 412 21.86 20.57 12.71
C SER A 412 20.79 19.65 12.15
N ASP A 413 21.01 19.09 10.96
CA ASP A 413 20.10 18.09 10.40
C ASP A 413 20.06 16.86 11.31
N LYS A 414 18.86 16.33 11.55
CA LYS A 414 18.69 15.08 12.28
C LYS A 414 18.91 13.92 11.31
N THR A 415 19.56 12.87 11.78
CA THR A 415 19.82 11.64 11.01
C THR A 415 18.99 10.46 11.52
N PHE A 416 18.74 9.50 10.64
CA PHE A 416 17.89 8.32 10.89
C PHE A 416 18.45 7.08 10.19
N PHE A 417 18.16 5.90 10.71
CA PHE A 417 18.36 4.66 9.96
C PHE A 417 17.38 4.58 8.79
N LEU A 418 17.74 3.82 7.75
CA LEU A 418 16.91 3.57 6.58
C LEU A 418 17.09 2.13 6.13
N ILE A 419 15.97 1.45 5.86
CA ILE A 419 15.90 0.25 5.03
C ILE A 419 14.96 0.55 3.87
N CYS A 420 15.44 0.44 2.63
CA CYS A 420 14.61 0.62 1.45
C CYS A 420 13.73 -0.60 1.20
N VAL A 421 12.62 -0.34 0.51
CA VAL A 421 11.61 -1.33 0.14
C VAL A 421 11.42 -1.34 -1.37
N ARG A 422 10.91 -2.47 -1.89
CA ARG A 422 10.42 -2.66 -3.26
C ARG A 422 9.26 -3.66 -3.26
N GLY A 423 8.69 -3.94 -4.43
CA GLY A 423 7.54 -4.85 -4.54
C GLY A 423 6.21 -4.10 -4.41
N ASN A 424 5.20 -4.74 -3.80
CA ASN A 424 3.80 -4.30 -3.76
C ASN A 424 3.65 -2.77 -3.54
N THR A 425 3.30 -2.03 -4.59
CA THR A 425 3.15 -0.57 -4.54
C THR A 425 1.79 -0.13 -4.03
N SER A 426 0.85 -1.06 -3.87
CA SER A 426 -0.50 -0.79 -3.34
C SER A 426 -0.59 -1.05 -1.84
N TYR A 427 0.51 -1.44 -1.18
CA TYR A 427 0.51 -1.68 0.26
C TYR A 427 0.18 -0.38 1.02
N GLY A 428 -0.93 -0.42 1.77
CA GLY A 428 -1.42 0.73 2.53
C GLY A 428 -2.44 1.60 1.80
N ASP A 429 -2.75 1.30 0.53
CA ASP A 429 -3.84 1.92 -0.21
C ASP A 429 -5.16 1.21 0.11
N ASN A 430 -5.96 1.79 0.99
CA ASN A 430 -7.27 1.24 1.34
C ASN A 430 -8.27 1.38 0.19
N ASN A 431 -9.24 0.46 0.12
CA ASN A 431 -10.38 0.54 -0.80
C ASN A 431 -11.69 0.41 -0.02
N PHE A 432 -12.07 1.51 0.63
CA PHE A 432 -13.22 1.59 1.52
C PHE A 432 -14.54 1.71 0.75
N ALA A 433 -15.52 0.89 1.14
CA ALA A 433 -16.90 0.94 0.71
C ALA A 433 -17.83 1.04 1.93
N ASN A 434 -18.72 2.02 1.92
CA ASN A 434 -19.79 2.12 2.92
C ASN A 434 -20.92 1.17 2.52
N ASN A 435 -21.24 0.21 3.39
CA ASN A 435 -22.26 -0.81 3.11
C ASN A 435 -23.71 -0.30 3.34
N GLY A 436 -23.87 0.91 3.89
CA GLY A 436 -25.17 1.53 4.13
C GLY A 436 -25.92 1.00 5.36
N ASP A 437 -25.30 0.10 6.12
CA ASP A 437 -25.82 -0.54 7.33
C ASP A 437 -25.07 -0.13 8.61
N GLY A 438 -24.14 0.81 8.51
CA GLY A 438 -23.26 1.24 9.60
C GLY A 438 -21.91 0.53 9.62
N THR A 439 -21.60 -0.30 8.63
CA THR A 439 -20.27 -0.90 8.42
C THR A 439 -19.54 -0.31 7.22
N VAL A 440 -18.21 -0.38 7.25
CA VAL A 440 -17.30 0.01 6.17
C VAL A 440 -16.42 -1.19 5.84
N THR A 441 -16.49 -1.67 4.60
CA THR A 441 -15.62 -2.73 4.09
C THR A 441 -14.38 -2.12 3.46
N ASP A 442 -13.21 -2.59 3.85
CA ASP A 442 -11.96 -2.36 3.12
C ASP A 442 -11.61 -3.59 2.30
N SER A 443 -11.94 -3.54 1.01
CA SER A 443 -11.63 -4.64 0.09
C SER A 443 -10.13 -4.78 -0.21
N ALA A 444 -9.32 -3.77 0.12
CA ALA A 444 -7.87 -3.86 -0.04
C ALA A 444 -7.24 -4.80 0.99
N THR A 445 -7.80 -4.86 2.21
CA THR A 445 -7.27 -5.68 3.33
C THR A 445 -8.11 -6.90 3.64
N GLY A 446 -9.36 -6.94 3.17
CA GLY A 446 -10.34 -7.95 3.59
C GLY A 446 -10.84 -7.72 5.02
N LEU A 447 -10.78 -6.48 5.52
CA LEU A 447 -11.28 -6.10 6.84
C LEU A 447 -12.59 -5.30 6.72
N MET A 448 -13.50 -5.51 7.65
CA MET A 448 -14.73 -4.75 7.80
C MET A 448 -14.76 -4.08 9.17
N TRP A 449 -15.17 -2.82 9.17
CA TRP A 449 -15.08 -1.92 10.32
C TRP A 449 -16.45 -1.40 10.71
N SER A 450 -16.67 -1.14 12.00
CA SER A 450 -17.79 -0.29 12.39
C SER A 450 -17.56 1.13 11.87
N GLN A 451 -18.58 1.73 11.23
CA GLN A 451 -18.47 3.10 10.71
C GLN A 451 -18.41 4.14 11.82
N ALA A 452 -19.11 3.92 12.93
CA ALA A 452 -19.03 4.75 14.13
C ALA A 452 -18.01 4.18 15.13
N ASP A 453 -17.44 5.05 15.95
CA ASP A 453 -16.66 4.67 17.13
C ASP A 453 -17.55 4.46 18.37
N SER A 454 -16.93 4.13 19.49
CA SER A 454 -17.60 3.89 20.77
C SER A 454 -18.38 5.09 21.33
N GLY A 455 -18.22 6.30 20.79
CA GLY A 455 -18.89 7.53 21.23
C GLY A 455 -18.39 8.09 22.56
N THR A 456 -17.61 7.32 23.32
CA THR A 456 -16.99 7.72 24.59
C THR A 456 -15.67 6.99 24.78
N GLY A 457 -14.76 7.64 25.50
CA GLY A 457 -13.52 7.02 25.97
C GLY A 457 -13.76 6.06 27.12
N MET A 458 -12.92 5.04 27.22
CA MET A 458 -13.03 3.93 28.18
C MET A 458 -11.65 3.37 28.52
N THR A 459 -11.51 2.78 29.72
CA THR A 459 -10.27 2.07 30.08
C THR A 459 -10.06 0.88 29.16
N TRP A 460 -8.85 0.35 29.11
CA TRP A 460 -8.57 -0.76 28.19
C TRP A 460 -9.34 -2.05 28.54
N GLU A 461 -9.58 -2.32 29.84
CA GLU A 461 -10.42 -3.43 30.29
C GLU A 461 -11.89 -3.23 29.87
N ASP A 462 -12.42 -2.02 30.08
CA ASP A 462 -13.79 -1.67 29.69
C ASP A 462 -13.97 -1.72 28.17
N ALA A 463 -12.92 -1.38 27.41
CA ALA A 463 -12.87 -1.43 25.96
C ALA A 463 -13.02 -2.85 25.41
N LEU A 464 -12.30 -3.80 25.99
CA LEU A 464 -12.43 -5.22 25.67
C LEU A 464 -13.82 -5.75 26.01
N ALA A 465 -14.33 -5.44 27.21
CA ALA A 465 -15.66 -5.82 27.64
C ALA A 465 -16.77 -5.20 26.77
N TRP A 466 -16.56 -3.97 26.28
CA TRP A 466 -17.49 -3.30 25.37
C TRP A 466 -17.59 -4.03 24.03
N VAL A 467 -16.49 -4.52 23.47
CA VAL A 467 -16.51 -5.34 22.25
C VAL A 467 -17.25 -6.66 22.48
N GLU A 468 -17.01 -7.36 23.60
CA GLU A 468 -17.78 -8.56 23.95
C GLU A 468 -19.29 -8.26 24.05
N GLN A 469 -19.65 -7.11 24.62
CA GLN A 469 -21.04 -6.67 24.67
C GLN A 469 -21.62 -6.44 23.26
N LYS A 470 -20.84 -5.86 22.33
CA LYS A 470 -21.28 -5.69 20.93
C LYS A 470 -21.52 -7.00 20.21
N ASN A 471 -20.72 -8.01 20.51
CA ASN A 471 -20.96 -9.35 19.99
C ASN A 471 -22.23 -9.97 20.57
N ALA A 472 -22.45 -9.87 21.88
CA ALA A 472 -23.68 -10.36 22.52
C ALA A 472 -24.95 -9.64 22.01
N GLU A 473 -24.82 -8.41 21.53
CA GLU A 473 -25.90 -7.60 20.95
C GLU A 473 -26.16 -7.88 19.45
N ASN A 474 -25.35 -8.73 18.81
CA ASN A 474 -25.31 -8.90 17.35
C ASN A 474 -25.20 -7.55 16.63
N TYR A 475 -24.27 -6.71 17.12
CA TYR A 475 -24.10 -5.33 16.70
C TYR A 475 -23.86 -5.23 15.19
N LEU A 476 -24.66 -4.39 14.52
CA LEU A 476 -24.64 -4.22 13.06
C LEU A 476 -24.85 -5.53 12.27
N GLY A 477 -25.48 -6.53 12.89
CA GLY A 477 -25.75 -7.82 12.25
C GLY A 477 -24.66 -8.88 12.44
N TYR A 478 -23.61 -8.57 13.22
CA TYR A 478 -22.47 -9.46 13.42
C TYR A 478 -22.12 -9.64 14.90
N ASP A 479 -21.52 -10.78 15.23
CA ASP A 479 -21.18 -11.20 16.60
C ASP A 479 -19.72 -11.64 16.78
N ASP A 480 -18.86 -11.32 15.80
CA ASP A 480 -17.44 -11.66 15.74
C ASP A 480 -16.53 -10.42 15.68
N TRP A 481 -17.03 -9.27 16.16
CA TRP A 481 -16.22 -8.08 16.29
C TRP A 481 -15.05 -8.30 17.24
N ARG A 482 -13.90 -7.74 16.90
CA ARG A 482 -12.73 -7.64 17.78
C ARG A 482 -12.32 -6.18 17.94
N MET A 483 -11.58 -5.91 19.01
CA MET A 483 -10.76 -4.71 19.08
C MET A 483 -9.60 -4.90 18.10
N PRO A 484 -9.30 -3.94 17.22
CA PRO A 484 -8.24 -4.09 16.24
C PRO A 484 -6.89 -4.24 16.94
N ASN A 485 -6.00 -5.03 16.36
CA ASN A 485 -4.60 -5.00 16.77
C ASN A 485 -3.91 -3.71 16.29
N ALA A 486 -2.68 -3.48 16.73
CA ALA A 486 -1.94 -2.25 16.43
C ALA A 486 -1.75 -2.00 14.92
N LYS A 487 -1.47 -3.05 14.14
CA LYS A 487 -1.25 -2.96 12.68
C LYS A 487 -2.58 -2.76 11.93
N GLU A 488 -3.64 -3.45 12.32
CA GLU A 488 -5.00 -3.22 11.79
C GLU A 488 -5.46 -1.79 12.03
N LEU A 489 -5.30 -1.27 13.26
CA LEU A 489 -5.72 0.09 13.58
C LEU A 489 -4.89 1.14 12.83
N GLN A 490 -3.60 0.89 12.62
CA GLN A 490 -2.74 1.77 11.83
C GLN A 490 -3.10 1.74 10.34
N SER A 491 -3.60 0.61 9.83
CA SER A 491 -3.92 0.43 8.41
C SER A 491 -4.99 1.41 7.89
N ILE A 492 -5.87 1.91 8.77
CA ILE A 492 -6.93 2.87 8.43
C ILE A 492 -6.54 4.34 8.68
N VAL A 493 -5.30 4.61 9.10
CA VAL A 493 -4.81 5.99 9.23
C VAL A 493 -4.63 6.60 7.85
N ASP A 494 -5.18 7.81 7.66
CA ASP A 494 -4.92 8.64 6.49
C ASP A 494 -3.91 9.74 6.87
N TYR A 495 -2.65 9.49 6.54
CA TYR A 495 -1.52 10.39 6.82
C TYR A 495 -1.55 11.70 6.00
N THR A 496 -2.46 11.83 5.02
CA THR A 496 -2.67 13.09 4.29
C THR A 496 -3.59 14.05 5.03
N ARG A 497 -4.15 13.62 6.17
CA ARG A 497 -5.13 14.38 6.95
C ARG A 497 -4.64 14.66 8.35
N SER A 498 -4.95 15.86 8.84
CA SER A 498 -4.80 16.21 10.24
C SER A 498 -5.86 17.22 10.69
N PRO A 499 -6.04 17.40 12.01
CA PRO A 499 -6.93 18.43 12.53
C PRO A 499 -6.55 19.84 12.06
N ASP A 500 -5.25 20.11 11.89
CA ASP A 500 -4.75 21.43 11.48
C ASP A 500 -4.89 21.72 9.99
N THR A 501 -4.83 20.70 9.14
CA THR A 501 -4.83 20.87 7.68
C THR A 501 -6.19 20.64 7.03
N THR A 502 -6.97 19.71 7.58
CA THR A 502 -8.23 19.25 6.98
C THR A 502 -9.44 19.47 7.88
N ALA A 503 -9.23 19.97 9.11
CA ALA A 503 -10.27 20.07 10.14
C ALA A 503 -11.02 18.74 10.34
N SER A 504 -10.28 17.63 10.28
CA SER A 504 -10.79 16.27 10.45
C SER A 504 -9.74 15.39 11.15
N ALA A 505 -10.19 14.23 11.62
CA ALA A 505 -9.28 13.19 12.08
C ALA A 505 -8.40 12.65 10.93
N ALA A 506 -7.27 12.04 11.27
CA ALA A 506 -6.36 11.36 10.34
C ALA A 506 -6.92 10.02 9.85
N ILE A 507 -8.11 10.04 9.24
CA ILE A 507 -8.85 8.88 8.72
C ILE A 507 -9.78 9.32 7.59
N ASP A 508 -10.12 8.40 6.68
CA ASP A 508 -11.08 8.65 5.61
C ASP A 508 -12.44 9.15 6.16
N LEU A 509 -13.05 10.10 5.45
CA LEU A 509 -14.32 10.74 5.83
C LEU A 509 -15.53 9.80 5.79
N ILE A 510 -15.38 8.60 5.23
CA ILE A 510 -16.38 7.54 5.31
C ILE A 510 -16.62 7.09 6.76
N PHE A 511 -15.63 7.25 7.64
CA PHE A 511 -15.75 6.94 9.05
C PHE A 511 -16.33 8.12 9.84
N SER A 512 -17.28 7.81 10.71
CA SER A 512 -17.78 8.76 11.71
C SER A 512 -16.84 8.77 12.92
N VAL A 513 -16.35 9.95 13.28
CA VAL A 513 -15.43 10.15 14.40
C VAL A 513 -16.03 11.10 15.41
N THR A 514 -16.07 10.70 16.68
CA THR A 514 -16.48 11.55 17.78
C THR A 514 -15.48 12.67 18.00
N SER A 515 -15.95 13.92 18.07
CA SER A 515 -15.08 15.05 18.42
C SER A 515 -14.92 15.17 19.93
N ILE A 516 -13.72 15.53 20.38
CA ILE A 516 -13.37 15.76 21.78
C ILE A 516 -12.85 17.18 22.00
N THR A 517 -12.74 17.57 23.26
CA THR A 517 -11.91 18.70 23.67
C THR A 517 -10.60 18.16 24.20
N ASN A 518 -9.48 18.51 23.56
CA ASN A 518 -8.15 18.07 23.96
C ASN A 518 -7.64 18.80 25.21
N GLU A 519 -6.45 18.42 25.66
CA GLU A 519 -5.76 18.93 26.84
C GLU A 519 -5.44 20.43 26.75
N ALA A 520 -5.38 20.98 25.53
CA ALA A 520 -5.21 22.41 25.25
C ALA A 520 -6.56 23.18 25.24
N GLY A 521 -7.69 22.52 25.47
CA GLY A 521 -9.02 23.13 25.41
C GLY A 521 -9.54 23.35 23.98
N GLN A 522 -8.96 22.66 22.99
CA GLN A 522 -9.30 22.81 21.57
C GLN A 522 -10.15 21.64 21.09
N THR A 523 -10.96 21.88 20.05
CA THR A 523 -11.63 20.80 19.31
C THR A 523 -10.59 19.89 18.65
N ASP A 524 -10.72 18.59 18.89
CA ASP A 524 -9.81 17.57 18.39
C ASP A 524 -10.54 16.23 18.24
N TYR A 525 -9.77 15.17 17.98
CA TYR A 525 -10.25 13.81 17.77
C TYR A 525 -9.54 12.82 18.72
N PRO A 526 -10.20 11.71 19.06
CA PRO A 526 -9.71 10.80 20.07
C PRO A 526 -8.52 9.97 19.60
N PHE A 527 -7.90 9.31 20.58
CA PHE A 527 -7.03 8.18 20.32
C PHE A 527 -7.85 6.91 20.44
N TYR A 528 -7.45 5.88 19.70
CA TYR A 528 -8.15 4.61 19.66
C TYR A 528 -7.29 3.52 20.25
N TRP A 529 -7.87 2.70 21.13
CA TRP A 529 -7.22 1.52 21.66
C TRP A 529 -7.03 0.46 20.59
N ALA A 530 -5.84 -0.15 20.60
CA ALA A 530 -5.62 -1.45 20.01
C ALA A 530 -5.72 -2.55 21.09
N GLY A 531 -6.05 -3.77 20.68
CA GLY A 531 -6.01 -4.97 21.52
C GLY A 531 -4.60 -5.40 21.92
N THR A 532 -3.58 -4.69 21.43
CA THR A 532 -2.16 -4.98 21.59
C THR A 532 -1.60 -4.33 22.86
N THR A 533 -0.91 -5.12 23.68
CA THR A 533 -0.15 -4.64 24.85
C THR A 533 1.20 -4.08 24.42
N HIS A 534 1.62 -2.95 25.00
CA HIS A 534 2.99 -2.44 24.85
C HIS A 534 3.78 -2.79 26.10
N THR A 535 4.75 -3.72 25.96
CA THR A 535 5.49 -4.26 27.10
C THR A 535 6.79 -3.48 27.34
N THR A 536 7.20 -3.39 28.60
CA THR A 536 8.49 -2.82 28.98
C THR A 536 9.54 -3.92 29.14
N TRP A 537 10.82 -3.56 29.05
CA TRP A 537 11.98 -4.46 29.13
C TRP A 537 12.00 -5.40 30.35
N ASN A 538 11.33 -5.02 31.44
CA ASN A 538 11.20 -5.82 32.65
C ASN A 538 9.99 -6.79 32.64
N GLY A 539 9.31 -6.95 31.50
CA GLY A 539 8.18 -7.85 31.29
C GLY A 539 6.83 -7.34 31.83
N MET A 540 6.75 -6.07 32.25
CA MET A 540 5.48 -5.47 32.64
C MET A 540 4.64 -5.10 31.41
N GLY A 541 3.33 -5.32 31.48
CA GLY A 541 2.38 -5.07 30.40
C GLY A 541 1.29 -4.07 30.81
N GLY A 542 1.68 -3.05 31.59
CA GLY A 542 0.76 -2.03 32.07
C GLY A 542 0.33 -1.01 31.01
N GLY A 543 1.05 -0.94 29.88
CA GLY A 543 0.69 -0.11 28.73
C GLY A 543 -0.10 -0.89 27.68
N ALA A 544 -1.11 -0.26 27.09
CA ALA A 544 -1.74 -0.73 25.86
C ALA A 544 -1.43 0.23 24.71
N VAL A 545 -1.39 -0.28 23.49
CA VAL A 545 -1.14 0.51 22.29
C VAL A 545 -2.35 1.35 21.95
N TYR A 546 -2.12 2.61 21.55
CA TYR A 546 -3.13 3.43 20.89
C TYR A 546 -2.58 4.05 19.61
N VAL A 547 -3.49 4.40 18.70
CA VAL A 547 -3.20 5.24 17.52
C VAL A 547 -3.94 6.58 17.67
N ALA A 548 -3.22 7.68 17.44
CA ALA A 548 -3.72 9.03 17.58
C ALA A 548 -4.34 9.54 16.28
N PHE A 549 -5.67 9.58 16.18
CA PHE A 549 -6.35 10.12 15.00
C PHE A 549 -6.54 11.66 15.07
N GLY A 550 -6.43 12.23 16.28
CA GLY A 550 -6.25 13.67 16.52
C GLY A 550 -4.80 14.03 16.81
N ARG A 551 -4.54 15.26 17.27
CA ARG A 551 -3.17 15.71 17.61
C ARG A 551 -2.58 14.87 18.74
N ALA A 552 -1.33 14.44 18.58
CA ALA A 552 -0.60 13.69 19.59
C ALA A 552 0.15 14.67 20.51
N LEU A 553 -0.57 15.17 21.51
CA LEU A 553 -0.10 16.28 22.34
C LEU A 553 0.96 15.88 23.37
N GLY A 554 1.83 16.84 23.67
CA GLY A 554 2.79 16.81 24.77
C GLY A 554 2.88 18.17 25.46
N TYR A 555 3.16 18.17 26.77
CA TYR A 555 3.29 19.38 27.58
C TYR A 555 4.74 19.85 27.63
N MET A 556 5.10 20.70 26.67
CA MET A 556 6.44 21.28 26.59
C MET A 556 6.40 22.80 26.76
N ASN A 557 7.45 23.36 27.38
CA ASN A 557 7.62 24.81 27.54
C ASN A 557 6.41 25.52 28.21
N GLY A 558 5.70 24.81 29.09
CA GLY A 558 4.55 25.35 29.84
C GLY A 558 3.22 25.34 29.08
N SER A 559 3.13 24.64 27.95
CA SER A 559 1.90 24.53 27.15
C SER A 559 1.78 23.18 26.43
N TRP A 560 0.54 22.74 26.22
CA TRP A 560 0.23 21.62 25.34
C TRP A 560 0.48 21.98 23.88
N GLN A 561 1.21 21.12 23.18
CA GLN A 561 1.60 21.27 21.77
C GLN A 561 1.49 19.91 21.08
N ASP A 562 1.22 19.87 19.78
CA ASP A 562 1.34 18.63 19.02
C ASP A 562 2.83 18.27 18.90
N VAL A 563 3.24 17.13 19.45
CA VAL A 563 4.65 16.74 19.52
C VAL A 563 4.96 15.51 18.67
N HIS A 564 3.95 14.69 18.34
CA HIS A 564 4.13 13.50 17.50
C HIS A 564 3.28 13.48 16.22
N GLY A 565 2.27 14.35 16.09
CA GLY A 565 1.38 14.41 14.93
C GLY A 565 0.21 13.41 14.95
N ALA A 566 -0.89 13.78 14.29
CA ALA A 566 -2.00 12.86 14.04
C ALA A 566 -1.56 11.75 13.08
N GLY A 567 -1.72 10.50 13.50
CA GLY A 567 -1.18 9.28 12.89
C GLY A 567 -0.06 8.62 13.71
N ALA A 568 0.36 9.24 14.82
CA ALA A 568 1.31 8.63 15.76
C ALA A 568 0.71 7.40 16.46
N GLN A 569 1.57 6.42 16.73
CA GLN A 569 1.25 5.23 17.52
C GLN A 569 2.10 5.24 18.79
N ARG A 570 1.42 5.07 19.92
CA ARG A 570 1.98 5.25 21.26
C ARG A 570 1.35 4.22 22.20
N SER A 571 1.50 4.45 23.49
CA SER A 571 0.93 3.60 24.53
C SER A 571 0.47 4.45 25.72
N ASP A 572 -0.62 4.04 26.34
CA ASP A 572 -1.15 4.62 27.58
C ASP A 572 -1.30 3.53 28.66
N PRO A 573 -1.30 3.90 29.95
CA PRO A 573 -1.69 2.98 31.02
C PRO A 573 -3.09 2.40 30.77
N LYS A 574 -3.24 1.09 30.99
CA LYS A 574 -4.52 0.39 30.80
C LYS A 574 -5.62 0.80 31.77
N THR A 575 -5.24 1.35 32.92
CA THR A 575 -6.11 1.78 34.02
C THR A 575 -5.49 2.98 34.74
N GLY A 576 -6.27 3.66 35.58
CA GLY A 576 -5.84 4.83 36.35
C GLY A 576 -6.71 6.04 36.08
N ASP A 577 -6.22 7.21 36.46
CA ASP A 577 -6.91 8.49 36.31
C ASP A 577 -6.02 9.49 35.54
N PRO A 578 -6.47 10.03 34.39
CA PRO A 578 -5.75 11.05 33.63
C PRO A 578 -5.43 12.31 34.43
N GLU A 579 -6.22 12.64 35.46
CA GLU A 579 -5.96 13.78 36.33
C GLU A 579 -4.64 13.64 37.11
N GLU A 580 -4.09 12.44 37.22
CA GLU A 580 -2.76 12.18 37.81
C GLU A 580 -1.60 12.60 36.90
N TYR A 581 -1.89 12.93 35.63
CA TYR A 581 -0.92 13.35 34.62
C TYR A 581 -1.20 14.77 34.08
N PRO A 582 -1.25 15.81 34.95
CA PRO A 582 -1.64 17.16 34.54
C PRO A 582 -0.70 17.82 33.53
N THR A 583 0.51 17.26 33.35
CA THR A 583 1.51 17.68 32.37
C THR A 583 2.02 16.49 31.53
N GLY A 584 1.19 15.45 31.40
CA GLY A 584 1.54 14.23 30.69
C GLY A 584 2.71 13.46 31.30
N HIS A 585 3.32 12.59 30.50
CA HIS A 585 4.38 11.67 30.93
C HIS A 585 5.55 11.60 29.93
N GLY A 586 6.76 11.39 30.45
CA GLY A 586 7.98 11.29 29.65
C GLY A 586 8.60 12.64 29.27
N PRO A 587 9.70 12.63 28.49
CA PRO A 587 10.50 13.82 28.22
C PRO A 587 9.76 14.98 27.54
N GLN A 588 8.77 14.67 26.70
CA GLN A 588 7.94 15.65 25.99
C GLN A 588 6.59 15.92 26.70
N GLY A 589 6.36 15.30 27.86
CA GLY A 589 5.11 15.43 28.61
C GLY A 589 3.90 14.90 27.85
N ASP A 590 4.04 13.74 27.22
CA ASP A 590 3.03 13.16 26.33
C ASP A 590 1.70 12.98 27.06
N ALA A 591 0.60 13.39 26.42
CA ALA A 591 -0.73 13.30 27.01
C ALA A 591 -1.08 11.86 27.37
N ILE A 592 -1.59 11.66 28.59
CA ILE A 592 -2.05 10.37 29.10
C ILE A 592 -3.57 10.47 29.24
N ARG A 593 -4.30 9.72 28.41
CA ARG A 593 -5.75 9.80 28.34
C ARG A 593 -6.45 8.68 29.06
N ILE A 594 -5.91 7.46 29.07
CA ILE A 594 -6.44 6.22 29.69
C ILE A 594 -7.84 5.81 29.20
N TYR A 595 -8.76 6.75 29.08
CA TYR A 595 -10.05 6.68 28.43
C TYR A 595 -9.92 6.93 26.93
N ASN A 596 -9.34 5.97 26.21
CA ASN A 596 -9.29 6.01 24.74
C ASN A 596 -10.55 5.34 24.13
N TYR A 597 -10.79 5.61 22.85
CA TYR A 597 -11.99 5.17 22.13
C TYR A 597 -11.75 3.81 21.46
N VAL A 598 -12.81 3.17 20.97
CA VAL A 598 -12.73 1.90 20.25
C VAL A 598 -13.49 1.99 18.94
N ARG A 599 -12.94 1.36 17.90
CA ARG A 599 -13.63 1.07 16.65
C ARG A 599 -13.50 -0.42 16.40
N CYS A 600 -14.61 -1.12 16.23
CA CYS A 600 -14.58 -2.56 16.02
C CYS A 600 -14.10 -2.89 14.61
N VAL A 601 -13.38 -4.00 14.49
CA VAL A 601 -13.00 -4.62 13.22
C VAL A 601 -13.41 -6.09 13.23
N ARG A 602 -13.62 -6.64 12.05
CA ARG A 602 -13.76 -8.07 11.76
C ARG A 602 -13.20 -8.33 10.36
N ASP A 603 -13.12 -9.59 9.96
CA ASP A 603 -12.77 -9.93 8.58
C ASP A 603 -14.01 -9.86 7.66
N THR A 604 -13.83 -9.52 6.38
CA THR A 604 -14.91 -9.44 5.37
C THR A 604 -15.33 -10.79 4.85
N GLY A 605 -14.54 -11.83 5.11
CA GLY A 605 -15.06 -13.18 5.05
C GLY A 605 -16.35 -13.21 5.85
N GLU A 606 -17.35 -13.96 5.38
CA GLU A 606 -18.38 -14.42 6.30
C GLU A 606 -17.69 -14.78 7.61
N SER A 607 -18.32 -14.48 8.76
CA SER A 607 -17.86 -15.12 9.98
C SER A 607 -17.65 -16.59 9.62
N PRO A 608 -16.65 -17.30 10.12
CA PRO A 608 -16.78 -18.75 10.17
C PRO A 608 -17.94 -19.13 11.11
N GLY A 609 -19.10 -18.49 10.99
CA GLY A 609 -20.39 -19.11 11.17
C GLY A 609 -20.51 -20.15 10.07
N ASP A 610 -20.30 -21.40 10.48
CA ASP A 610 -21.04 -22.53 9.93
C ASP A 610 -20.91 -22.77 8.41
N THR A 611 -19.80 -22.42 7.75
CA THR A 611 -19.45 -23.12 6.49
C THR A 611 -18.87 -24.47 6.83
N CYS A 612 -19.80 -25.35 7.14
CA CYS A 612 -19.56 -26.76 7.29
C CYS A 612 -18.83 -27.31 6.05
N MET A 613 -17.56 -27.66 6.19
CA MET A 613 -16.79 -28.31 5.14
C MET A 613 -16.50 -29.76 5.54
N ALA A 614 -16.85 -30.71 4.67
CA ALA A 614 -16.48 -32.11 4.82
C ALA A 614 -14.97 -32.26 5.10
N GLY A 615 -14.64 -32.92 6.22
CA GLY A 615 -13.26 -33.12 6.70
C GLY A 615 -12.59 -31.93 7.41
N ASN A 616 -13.25 -30.78 7.54
CA ASN A 616 -12.73 -29.66 8.35
C ASN A 616 -13.26 -29.81 9.78
N ILE A 617 -12.42 -30.39 10.65
CA ILE A 617 -12.79 -30.78 12.00
C ILE A 617 -12.74 -29.58 12.96
N ASP A 618 -11.83 -28.64 12.73
CA ASP A 618 -11.57 -27.51 13.63
C ASP A 618 -12.30 -26.21 13.25
N GLY A 619 -13.04 -26.20 12.15
CA GLY A 619 -13.88 -25.07 11.73
C GLY A 619 -13.09 -23.93 11.09
N THR A 620 -11.83 -24.14 10.70
CA THR A 620 -10.94 -23.10 10.14
C THR A 620 -11.21 -22.76 8.67
N GLY A 621 -12.34 -23.21 8.10
CA GLY A 621 -12.62 -23.12 6.66
C GLY A 621 -11.70 -23.96 5.74
N SER A 622 -10.79 -24.79 6.27
CA SER A 622 -9.83 -25.56 5.46
C SER A 622 -9.66 -27.01 5.96
N VAL A 623 -9.15 -27.92 5.11
CA VAL A 623 -8.86 -29.31 5.50
C VAL A 623 -7.36 -29.54 5.50
N THR A 624 -6.79 -29.74 6.69
CA THR A 624 -5.36 -29.78 6.96
C THR A 624 -4.93 -31.07 7.67
N VAL A 625 -3.62 -31.21 7.93
CA VAL A 625 -3.10 -32.32 8.75
C VAL A 625 -3.60 -32.23 10.20
N LYS A 626 -3.91 -31.01 10.69
CA LYS A 626 -4.40 -30.79 12.06
C LYS A 626 -5.77 -31.46 12.28
N ASP A 627 -6.63 -31.42 11.27
CA ASP A 627 -7.91 -32.11 11.26
C ASP A 627 -7.73 -33.63 11.42
N ALA A 628 -6.76 -34.22 10.71
CA ALA A 628 -6.43 -35.64 10.84
C ALA A 628 -5.94 -36.00 12.26
N VAL A 629 -5.18 -35.11 12.89
CA VAL A 629 -4.72 -35.27 14.28
C VAL A 629 -5.91 -35.25 15.24
N MET A 630 -6.88 -34.37 15.04
CA MET A 630 -8.09 -34.31 15.87
C MET A 630 -8.97 -35.56 15.72
N VAL A 631 -9.11 -36.10 14.51
CA VAL A 631 -9.78 -37.40 14.33
C VAL A 631 -9.03 -38.52 15.05
N LEU A 632 -7.69 -38.54 14.99
CA LEU A 632 -6.88 -39.53 15.72
C LEU A 632 -7.02 -39.38 17.25
N GLN A 633 -7.16 -38.15 17.76
CA GLN A 633 -7.47 -37.89 19.16
C GLN A 633 -8.82 -38.52 19.52
N ILE A 634 -9.87 -38.27 18.74
CA ILE A 634 -11.22 -38.84 18.93
C ILE A 634 -11.16 -40.38 18.93
N LEU A 635 -10.47 -40.99 17.96
CA LEU A 635 -10.29 -42.44 17.86
C LEU A 635 -9.51 -43.04 19.04
N THR A 636 -8.68 -42.24 19.71
CA THR A 636 -7.93 -42.63 20.91
C THR A 636 -8.61 -42.22 22.22
N SER A 637 -9.88 -41.79 22.16
CA SER A 637 -10.68 -41.33 23.30
C SER A 637 -10.12 -40.07 23.99
N ILE A 638 -9.33 -39.27 23.27
CA ILE A 638 -8.98 -37.90 23.63
C ILE A 638 -10.03 -37.01 22.97
N ASN A 639 -10.71 -36.16 23.74
CA ASN A 639 -11.75 -35.29 23.20
C ASN A 639 -11.16 -33.91 22.89
N PRO A 640 -10.91 -33.56 21.62
CA PRO A 640 -10.47 -32.21 21.28
C PRO A 640 -11.60 -31.19 21.44
N ASP A 641 -11.24 -29.96 21.74
CA ASP A 641 -12.19 -28.83 21.74
C ASP A 641 -12.57 -28.44 20.31
N ASN A 642 -13.74 -27.81 20.13
CA ASN A 642 -14.21 -27.23 18.86
C ASN A 642 -14.37 -28.21 17.67
N VAL A 643 -14.77 -29.46 17.92
CA VAL A 643 -15.11 -30.43 16.86
C VAL A 643 -16.41 -30.04 16.17
N GLN A 644 -16.36 -29.84 14.86
CA GLN A 644 -17.54 -29.53 14.04
C GLN A 644 -18.35 -30.80 13.69
N PRO A 645 -19.60 -30.95 14.17
CA PRO A 645 -20.39 -32.18 13.96
C PRO A 645 -20.72 -32.45 12.48
N CYS A 646 -20.72 -31.41 11.68
CA CYS A 646 -21.10 -31.45 10.29
C CYS A 646 -19.93 -31.87 9.38
N ALA A 647 -18.71 -32.01 9.92
CA ALA A 647 -17.54 -32.54 9.22
C ALA A 647 -17.64 -34.04 8.93
N ASP A 648 -18.65 -34.71 9.50
CA ASP A 648 -19.07 -36.08 9.20
C ASP A 648 -19.36 -36.21 7.69
N ILE A 649 -18.57 -37.04 7.02
CA ILE A 649 -18.64 -37.18 5.56
C ILE A 649 -19.59 -38.28 5.10
N ASN A 650 -20.08 -39.11 6.02
CA ASN A 650 -20.88 -40.29 5.71
C ASN A 650 -22.27 -40.29 6.36
N ASP A 651 -22.61 -39.21 7.08
CA ASP A 651 -23.87 -38.98 7.79
C ASP A 651 -24.18 -40.08 8.84
N ASP A 652 -23.16 -40.71 9.44
CA ASP A 652 -23.32 -41.73 10.48
C ASP A 652 -23.46 -41.16 11.90
N GLY A 653 -23.33 -39.85 12.03
CA GLY A 653 -23.41 -39.06 13.25
C GLY A 653 -22.14 -39.10 14.09
N LYS A 654 -20.99 -39.46 13.51
CA LYS A 654 -19.70 -39.55 14.22
C LYS A 654 -18.56 -39.03 13.35
N ILE A 655 -17.49 -38.63 14.04
CA ILE A 655 -16.18 -38.36 13.43
C ILE A 655 -15.29 -39.56 13.71
N GLY A 656 -14.82 -40.23 12.64
CA GLY A 656 -14.23 -41.55 12.70
C GLY A 656 -13.22 -41.85 11.61
N HIS A 657 -13.08 -43.14 11.26
CA HIS A 657 -12.01 -43.58 10.35
C HIS A 657 -12.24 -43.06 8.93
N GLU A 658 -13.51 -42.85 8.58
CA GLU A 658 -13.99 -42.37 7.31
C GLU A 658 -13.55 -40.92 7.05
N GLU A 659 -13.72 -40.04 8.04
CA GLU A 659 -13.24 -38.64 8.01
C GLU A 659 -11.71 -38.61 7.96
N LEU A 660 -11.02 -39.46 8.74
CA LEU A 660 -9.55 -39.53 8.71
C LEU A 660 -9.03 -39.89 7.31
N VAL A 661 -9.63 -40.89 6.66
CA VAL A 661 -9.23 -41.30 5.31
C VAL A 661 -9.50 -40.19 4.30
N TYR A 662 -10.65 -39.51 4.42
CA TYR A 662 -10.98 -38.38 3.56
C TYR A 662 -9.98 -37.22 3.71
N ILE A 663 -9.68 -36.82 4.94
CA ILE A 663 -8.71 -35.76 5.25
C ILE A 663 -7.34 -36.10 4.68
N LEU A 664 -6.84 -37.32 4.92
CA LEU A 664 -5.53 -37.75 4.42
C LEU A 664 -5.47 -37.78 2.89
N ARG A 665 -6.57 -38.12 2.21
CA ARG A 665 -6.63 -38.09 0.74
C ARG A 665 -6.64 -36.66 0.20
N LYS A 666 -7.39 -35.76 0.84
CA LYS A 666 -7.50 -34.34 0.45
C LYS A 666 -6.16 -33.62 0.66
N VAL A 667 -5.54 -33.80 1.83
CA VAL A 667 -4.21 -33.22 2.14
C VAL A 667 -3.11 -33.76 1.23
N ALA A 668 -3.20 -35.02 0.78
CA ALA A 668 -2.26 -35.61 -0.16
C ALA A 668 -2.57 -35.29 -1.65
N GLY A 669 -3.59 -34.47 -1.93
CA GLY A 669 -3.97 -34.04 -3.28
C GLY A 669 -4.58 -35.16 -4.15
N PHE A 670 -5.15 -36.20 -3.54
CA PHE A 670 -5.80 -37.31 -4.27
C PHE A 670 -7.28 -37.06 -4.60
N ILE A 671 -7.91 -36.08 -3.96
CA ILE A 671 -9.30 -35.66 -4.16
C ILE A 671 -9.41 -34.15 -4.04
#